data_AF-A0A445LKW4-F1
#
_entry.id   AF-A0A445LKW4-F1
#
_cell.length_a   1.000
_cell.length_b   1.000
_cell.length_c   1.000
_cell.angle_alpha   90.00
_cell.angle_beta   90.00
_cell.angle_gamma   90.00
#
_symmetry.space_group_name_H-M   'P 1'
#
loop_
_entity.id
_entity.type
_entity.pdbx_description
1 polymer ?
#
loop_
_entity_poly.entity_id
_entity_poly.type
_entity_poly.pdbx_seq_one_letter_code
_entity_poly.pdbx_strand_id
1 'polypeptide(L)'
;MDFGEGYVSNEHRELHRSATESADPLSVSPLQLSPKSSRSQKSPRSPKTPRSPQSPRSPKVQGKCSNLSPRSHRQSYFQKDGRPKKGGSGGKGTWGGLLDTDDTNVLDPNDPNYDSSEELDHSNEKKPMTDLDNYKKKATIIVEEYFATDDVVATMNEVKELGKPQYGYYFVKKLVSMSMDRHDKEKEMAAILLSALYADVLDPSQVYKGFSKLVDSADDLIVDIPDTVEVLALFIARAVVDDILPPAFLKKHMAYLPKDSKGVEVLKKTEKSYLAAPLHAEIIERCWGGSKNTTVDDVKAKINNFLKEYVGSGDKKEAFRCIKDLKVPFFHHEIVKRALIMAMERRQAESPLLDLLRAAAEEGFINSSQMSKGFGRLIDTVDDLSLDIPDARGILQKLMSKAASEGWLCVSSLKSLSVEPEKNTIEDSAAKSFKVKTQSIIQEYFLSGDILEVNSCLEQENSKNCAALNAIFVKKLITLAMDRKNREKEMASVLLSSLCFPADDVVSGFVMLIESADDTALDNPVVVEDLAMFLARAVVDEVLAPQHLEEIGAQSLGPGSIGSKVLQMTKSLLKARLAGERILRCWGGGGSSRPGWAFEDVKDMIGKLLEEYESGGEIREACRCMKELGMPFFHHEVVKKALVTTIEKKNERLWGLLKECFESGLITMNQMVKGFGRVAESLDDLALDVPDAKNQFACYFERAKANGWLDNSFCFSKQEHATENGTH
;
A
#
# COMPACT_ATOMS: atom_id res chain seq x y z
N MET A 1 33.55 6.86 -63.09
CA MET A 1 32.13 6.49 -62.91
C MET A 1 31.75 7.00 -61.52
N ASP A 2 31.72 8.31 -61.28
CA ASP A 2 31.01 9.43 -61.93
C ASP A 2 29.58 9.61 -61.40
N PHE A 3 29.39 10.74 -60.72
CA PHE A 3 28.16 11.52 -60.46
C PHE A 3 26.94 10.79 -59.85
N GLY A 4 26.08 11.46 -59.07
CA GLY A 4 26.06 12.89 -58.73
C GLY A 4 25.05 13.23 -57.63
N GLU A 5 24.95 14.52 -57.32
CA GLU A 5 24.20 15.08 -56.18
C GLU A 5 22.68 15.13 -56.38
N GLY A 6 21.94 15.20 -55.26
CA GLY A 6 20.52 15.59 -55.20
C GLY A 6 20.31 16.66 -54.13
N TYR A 7 19.82 17.84 -54.53
CA TYR A 7 19.77 19.06 -53.71
C TYR A 7 18.76 19.01 -52.55
N VAL A 8 19.09 19.69 -51.45
CA VAL A 8 18.16 20.09 -50.37
C VAL A 8 18.01 21.63 -50.38
N SER A 9 16.79 22.12 -50.17
CA SER A 9 16.42 23.54 -50.29
C SER A 9 17.06 24.44 -49.20
N ASN A 10 17.23 25.72 -49.52
CA ASN A 10 18.09 26.69 -48.81
C ASN A 10 17.47 27.36 -47.56
N GLU A 11 16.26 27.00 -47.12
CA GLU A 11 15.49 27.80 -46.16
C GLU A 11 15.61 27.38 -44.67
N HIS A 12 16.61 26.56 -44.30
CA HIS A 12 16.85 26.17 -42.90
C HIS A 12 18.25 26.52 -42.37
N ARG A 13 19.03 27.35 -43.08
CA ARG A 13 20.42 27.67 -42.70
C ARG A 13 20.63 29.02 -42.01
N GLU A 14 19.59 29.85 -41.84
CA GLU A 14 19.73 31.27 -41.42
C GLU A 14 19.23 31.63 -40.02
N LEU A 15 18.73 30.69 -39.20
CA LEU A 15 18.33 30.99 -37.80
C LEU A 15 19.38 30.64 -36.73
N HIS A 16 20.57 30.17 -37.12
CA HIS A 16 21.65 29.78 -36.20
C HIS A 16 22.91 30.65 -36.26
N ARG A 17 22.82 31.90 -36.75
CA ARG A 17 23.99 32.80 -36.83
C ARG A 17 23.71 34.28 -36.53
N SER A 18 23.09 34.55 -35.39
CA SER A 18 23.12 35.82 -34.65
C SER A 18 22.63 35.54 -33.22
N ALA A 19 23.32 35.84 -32.12
CA ALA A 19 24.53 36.66 -31.97
C ALA A 19 25.50 36.07 -30.93
N THR A 20 26.78 36.00 -31.29
CA THR A 20 27.93 35.89 -30.38
C THR A 20 29.11 36.58 -31.04
N GLU A 21 29.31 37.88 -30.77
CA GLU A 21 30.59 38.56 -31.00
C GLU A 21 30.64 39.93 -30.30
N SER A 22 31.37 40.02 -29.18
CA SER A 22 32.13 41.22 -28.75
C SER A 22 32.95 40.92 -27.50
N ALA A 23 34.26 41.21 -27.54
CA ALA A 23 35.23 40.91 -26.46
C ALA A 23 36.49 41.82 -26.60
N ASP A 24 37.45 41.88 -25.67
CA ASP A 24 37.56 41.15 -24.40
C ASP A 24 37.88 42.06 -23.17
N PRO A 25 39.13 42.23 -22.62
CA PRO A 25 39.24 42.18 -21.15
C PRO A 25 40.15 43.22 -20.43
N LEU A 26 40.26 43.03 -19.10
CA LEU A 26 41.34 43.43 -18.14
C LEU A 26 41.30 44.80 -17.41
N SER A 27 41.00 44.76 -16.10
CA SER A 27 41.86 45.37 -15.05
C SER A 27 41.48 44.98 -13.60
N VAL A 28 42.32 44.15 -12.97
CA VAL A 28 43.01 44.31 -11.65
C VAL A 28 42.31 44.99 -10.43
N SER A 29 42.27 44.27 -9.30
CA SER A 29 41.85 44.64 -7.92
C SER A 29 42.81 45.64 -7.19
N PRO A 30 42.52 46.27 -6.00
CA PRO A 30 42.06 45.63 -4.74
C PRO A 30 41.27 46.46 -3.67
N LEU A 31 40.84 45.78 -2.58
CA LEU A 31 40.67 46.17 -1.15
C LEU A 31 40.56 47.66 -0.70
N GLN A 32 39.55 48.01 0.15
CA GLN A 32 39.69 48.25 1.62
C GLN A 32 38.48 48.94 2.35
N LEU A 33 38.17 48.40 3.55
CA LEU A 33 37.80 49.05 4.85
C LEU A 33 36.60 50.04 5.02
N SER A 34 35.59 49.61 5.81
CA SER A 34 35.14 50.04 7.18
C SER A 34 35.57 51.42 7.78
N PRO A 35 35.12 51.92 8.99
CA PRO A 35 34.37 51.30 10.12
C PRO A 35 33.24 52.18 10.79
N LYS A 36 32.50 51.71 11.82
CA LYS A 36 32.72 51.89 13.29
C LYS A 36 31.59 51.13 14.05
N SER A 37 31.79 50.13 14.92
CA SER A 37 32.44 50.04 16.26
C SER A 37 31.47 50.22 17.46
N SER A 38 31.52 49.51 18.60
CA SER A 38 32.14 48.21 18.99
C SER A 38 31.91 47.93 20.50
N ARG A 39 31.99 46.64 20.94
CA ARG A 39 32.26 46.07 22.32
C ARG A 39 31.14 45.21 22.94
N SER A 40 31.40 44.19 23.78
CA SER A 40 32.65 43.40 24.00
C SER A 40 32.49 42.09 24.82
N GLN A 41 32.99 40.98 24.26
CA GLN A 41 33.89 39.96 24.86
C GLN A 41 33.64 39.35 26.27
N LYS A 42 33.72 38.00 26.38
CA LYS A 42 34.95 37.22 26.72
C LYS A 42 34.73 35.68 26.79
N SER A 43 35.81 34.91 26.62
CA SER A 43 35.92 33.45 26.84
C SER A 43 37.29 33.08 27.46
N PRO A 44 37.45 31.89 28.07
CA PRO A 44 38.57 30.97 27.74
C PRO A 44 38.11 29.47 27.80
N ARG A 45 38.65 28.43 27.12
CA ARG A 45 39.97 27.92 26.64
C ARG A 45 40.42 26.66 27.43
N SER A 46 40.70 25.55 26.72
CA SER A 46 41.01 24.17 27.19
C SER A 46 42.44 23.98 27.75
N PRO A 47 42.82 22.84 28.43
CA PRO A 47 43.46 21.69 27.71
C PRO A 47 43.56 20.25 28.36
N LYS A 48 43.75 19.22 27.49
CA LYS A 48 44.60 17.98 27.60
C LYS A 48 44.27 16.75 28.51
N THR A 49 44.76 15.57 28.07
CA THR A 49 44.67 14.18 28.61
C THR A 49 46.00 13.74 29.29
N PRO A 50 46.16 12.58 30.02
CA PRO A 50 46.33 11.22 29.40
C PRO A 50 46.10 9.90 30.24
N ARG A 51 45.96 8.76 29.52
CA ARG A 51 46.43 7.36 29.79
C ARG A 51 45.87 6.44 30.92
N SER A 52 45.97 5.13 30.62
CA SER A 52 45.52 3.91 31.35
C SER A 52 46.64 3.19 32.13
N PRO A 53 46.33 2.11 32.88
CA PRO A 53 46.98 0.81 32.57
C PRO A 53 46.21 -0.51 32.86
N GLN A 54 46.46 -1.50 31.99
CA GLN A 54 46.71 -2.95 32.21
C GLN A 54 45.71 -3.92 32.92
N SER A 55 45.60 -5.11 32.33
CA SER A 55 45.09 -6.38 32.88
C SER A 55 46.24 -7.28 33.39
N PRO A 56 45.97 -8.41 34.10
CA PRO A 56 46.26 -9.71 33.42
C PRO A 56 45.45 -10.97 33.86
N ARG A 57 45.31 -11.88 32.87
CA ARG A 57 45.33 -13.37 32.92
C ARG A 57 44.28 -14.23 33.68
N SER A 58 43.90 -15.30 32.98
CA SER A 58 43.03 -16.44 33.36
C SER A 58 43.74 -17.50 34.23
N PRO A 59 43.02 -18.57 34.67
CA PRO A 59 43.11 -19.83 33.92
C PRO A 59 41.78 -20.60 33.71
N LYS A 60 41.86 -21.63 32.84
CA LYS A 60 40.78 -22.56 32.42
C LYS A 60 40.54 -23.68 33.46
N VAL A 61 39.43 -24.42 33.31
CA VAL A 61 39.33 -25.90 33.06
C VAL A 61 38.04 -26.53 33.65
N GLN A 62 37.38 -27.41 32.87
CA GLN A 62 36.30 -28.37 33.22
C GLN A 62 34.95 -27.80 33.76
N GLY A 63 33.75 -28.28 33.39
CA GLY A 63 33.37 -29.24 32.35
C GLY A 63 32.65 -30.50 32.87
N LYS A 64 31.31 -30.46 33.01
CA LYS A 64 30.35 -31.56 32.72
C LYS A 64 28.88 -31.16 32.96
N CYS A 65 27.97 -31.96 32.41
CA CYS A 65 26.53 -31.72 32.31
C CYS A 65 25.72 -32.02 33.58
N SER A 66 24.42 -31.69 33.44
CA SER A 66 23.21 -32.42 33.89
C SER A 66 22.51 -32.02 35.19
N ASN A 67 21.37 -31.33 35.00
CA ASN A 67 20.01 -31.74 35.39
C ASN A 67 19.69 -32.21 36.82
N LEU A 68 18.51 -31.73 37.26
CA LEU A 68 17.60 -32.20 38.33
C LEU A 68 17.79 -31.62 39.75
N SER A 69 16.76 -30.87 40.15
CA SER A 69 16.36 -30.54 41.53
C SER A 69 16.08 -31.81 42.37
N PRO A 70 16.04 -31.75 43.73
CA PRO A 70 14.81 -31.31 44.40
C PRO A 70 14.93 -30.64 45.79
N ARG A 71 13.80 -30.01 46.18
CA ARG A 71 13.29 -29.61 47.52
C ARG A 71 13.99 -30.17 48.78
N SER A 72 14.11 -29.35 49.85
CA SER A 72 13.14 -29.31 50.99
C SER A 72 13.69 -28.69 52.31
N HIS A 73 12.81 -28.01 53.07
CA HIS A 73 12.84 -27.80 54.55
C HIS A 73 13.99 -26.94 55.16
N ARG A 74 13.88 -26.28 56.34
CA ARG A 74 12.78 -25.97 57.29
C ARG A 74 13.26 -24.85 58.28
N GLN A 75 12.31 -24.17 58.96
CA GLN A 75 12.41 -23.60 60.34
C GLN A 75 13.50 -22.52 60.63
N SER A 76 13.21 -21.23 60.88
CA SER A 76 12.43 -20.55 61.96
C SER A 76 13.23 -20.23 63.24
N TYR A 77 13.39 -18.94 63.61
CA TYR A 77 12.76 -18.30 64.79
C TYR A 77 13.30 -16.89 65.15
N PHE A 78 12.42 -16.03 65.72
CA PHE A 78 12.63 -14.75 66.45
C PHE A 78 13.35 -13.56 65.74
N GLN A 79 13.12 -12.28 66.08
CA GLN A 79 11.89 -11.47 66.33
C GLN A 79 12.31 -9.99 66.49
N LYS A 80 11.34 -9.05 66.38
CA LYS A 80 11.44 -7.58 66.62
C LYS A 80 12.25 -6.77 65.58
N ASP A 81 11.86 -5.53 65.21
CA ASP A 81 10.63 -4.74 65.43
C ASP A 81 10.53 -3.64 64.33
N GLY A 82 9.37 -3.01 64.15
CA GLY A 82 9.25 -1.69 63.49
C GLY A 82 8.91 -1.64 61.98
N ARG A 83 7.60 -1.60 61.67
CA ARG A 83 7.00 -1.41 60.32
C ARG A 83 7.14 0.06 59.79
N PRO A 84 6.62 0.43 58.59
CA PRO A 84 6.92 -0.12 57.26
C PRO A 84 7.09 0.97 56.16
N LYS A 85 7.77 0.65 55.04
CA LYS A 85 7.56 1.35 53.76
C LYS A 85 7.44 0.33 52.62
N LYS A 86 6.21 0.15 52.13
CA LYS A 86 5.82 -0.67 50.97
C LYS A 86 5.32 0.32 49.89
N GLY A 87 5.56 0.20 48.59
CA GLY A 87 5.98 -0.98 47.80
C GLY A 87 4.79 -1.92 47.57
N GLY A 88 4.35 -2.24 46.35
CA GLY A 88 4.85 -1.94 45.02
C GLY A 88 3.98 -2.69 43.99
N SER A 89 4.36 -2.67 42.72
CA SER A 89 3.68 -3.37 41.62
C SER A 89 3.54 -4.89 41.81
N GLY A 90 2.46 -5.49 41.29
CA GLY A 90 2.33 -6.93 41.09
C GLY A 90 1.23 -7.26 40.07
N GLY A 91 1.44 -8.27 39.21
CA GLY A 91 0.50 -8.61 38.14
C GLY A 91 0.38 -10.11 37.82
N LYS A 92 -0.78 -10.46 37.24
CA LYS A 92 -1.17 -11.66 36.47
C LYS A 92 -1.08 -13.08 37.06
N GLY A 93 -2.26 -13.72 37.18
CA GLY A 93 -2.52 -15.16 37.01
C GLY A 93 -2.86 -15.96 38.29
N THR A 94 -3.81 -16.92 38.32
CA THR A 94 -4.85 -17.33 37.34
C THR A 94 -5.93 -18.23 38.02
N TRP A 95 -7.14 -18.31 37.44
CA TRP A 95 -8.21 -19.33 37.61
C TRP A 95 -8.86 -19.63 38.98
N GLY A 96 -10.13 -19.21 39.12
CA GLY A 96 -11.25 -20.08 39.55
C GLY A 96 -11.54 -20.28 41.04
N GLY A 97 -12.78 -20.00 41.47
CA GLY A 97 -13.29 -20.39 42.80
C GLY A 97 -14.55 -19.64 43.24
N LEU A 98 -15.72 -20.25 43.00
CA LEU A 98 -17.03 -19.82 43.50
C LEU A 98 -17.09 -19.94 45.04
N LEU A 99 -17.53 -18.89 45.74
CA LEU A 99 -18.41 -18.92 46.92
C LEU A 99 -18.77 -17.48 47.35
N ASP A 100 -20.06 -17.20 47.48
CA ASP A 100 -20.56 -16.03 48.23
C ASP A 100 -20.25 -16.20 49.72
N THR A 101 -19.83 -15.10 50.35
CA THR A 101 -19.92 -14.94 51.81
C THR A 101 -20.24 -13.46 52.11
N ASP A 102 -21.49 -13.20 52.49
CA ASP A 102 -21.92 -11.88 52.97
C ASP A 102 -21.30 -11.59 54.35
N ASP A 103 -20.19 -10.85 54.39
CA ASP A 103 -19.64 -10.27 55.62
C ASP A 103 -20.10 -8.81 55.77
N THR A 104 -21.35 -8.62 56.20
CA THR A 104 -21.84 -7.31 56.66
C THR A 104 -21.29 -7.00 58.06
N ASN A 105 -20.07 -6.47 58.10
CA ASN A 105 -19.47 -5.93 59.33
C ASN A 105 -20.15 -4.60 59.71
N VAL A 106 -21.05 -4.64 60.69
CA VAL A 106 -21.61 -3.43 61.33
C VAL A 106 -20.64 -2.97 62.43
N LEU A 107 -20.15 -1.74 62.33
CA LEU A 107 -19.24 -1.15 63.32
C LEU A 107 -20.01 -0.72 64.59
N ASP A 108 -19.41 -0.85 65.77
CA ASP A 108 -19.99 -0.43 67.05
C ASP A 108 -19.70 1.06 67.30
N PRO A 109 -20.74 1.93 67.41
CA PRO A 109 -20.55 3.36 67.66
C PRO A 109 -19.95 3.72 69.03
N ASN A 110 -19.73 2.75 69.93
CA ASN A 110 -19.11 2.97 71.24
C ASN A 110 -17.61 2.63 71.29
N ASP A 111 -16.98 2.28 70.17
CA ASP A 111 -15.53 2.07 70.13
C ASP A 111 -14.78 3.41 70.37
N PRO A 112 -13.83 3.48 71.32
CA PRO A 112 -13.03 4.70 71.57
C PRO A 112 -12.09 5.11 70.40
N ASN A 113 -12.02 4.33 69.33
CA ASN A 113 -11.34 4.67 68.07
C ASN A 113 -12.34 4.91 66.90
N TYR A 114 -13.63 5.08 67.18
CA TYR A 114 -14.66 5.43 66.19
C TYR A 114 -14.48 6.87 65.68
N ASP A 115 -14.30 7.02 64.37
CA ASP A 115 -14.25 8.33 63.70
C ASP A 115 -15.53 8.54 62.87
N SER A 116 -16.35 9.50 63.29
CA SER A 116 -17.59 9.90 62.59
C SER A 116 -17.40 10.41 61.15
N SER A 117 -16.16 10.65 60.70
CA SER A 117 -15.89 11.01 59.31
C SER A 117 -15.88 9.80 58.35
N GLU A 118 -15.72 8.57 58.84
CA GLU A 118 -15.77 7.36 57.99
C GLU A 118 -17.20 6.98 57.58
N GLU A 119 -18.24 7.41 58.31
CA GLU A 119 -19.65 7.19 57.90
C GLU A 119 -20.05 7.95 56.62
N LEU A 120 -19.27 8.96 56.20
CA LEU A 120 -19.49 9.68 54.93
C LEU A 120 -18.93 8.94 53.70
N ASP A 121 -18.06 7.95 53.88
CA ASP A 121 -17.36 7.25 52.78
C ASP A 121 -17.96 5.85 52.48
N HIS A 122 -19.09 5.52 53.11
CA HIS A 122 -19.82 4.26 52.90
C HIS A 122 -21.19 4.40 52.22
N SER A 123 -21.52 5.58 51.67
CA SER A 123 -22.57 5.71 50.65
C SER A 123 -22.08 5.22 49.27
N ASN A 124 -21.67 3.95 49.19
CA ASN A 124 -21.27 3.30 47.94
C ASN A 124 -22.50 2.87 47.11
N GLU A 125 -23.51 3.74 47.04
CA GLU A 125 -24.56 3.66 46.04
C GLU A 125 -23.90 3.84 44.67
N LYS A 126 -23.84 2.75 43.89
CA LYS A 126 -23.36 2.77 42.52
C LYS A 126 -24.20 3.75 41.71
N LYS A 127 -23.70 4.97 41.55
CA LYS A 127 -24.30 6.03 40.73
C LYS A 127 -24.72 5.43 39.39
N PRO A 128 -26.01 5.49 39.01
CA PRO A 128 -26.51 4.74 37.85
C PRO A 128 -25.74 5.14 36.61
N MET A 129 -25.11 4.14 35.98
CA MET A 129 -24.15 4.38 34.90
C MET A 129 -24.84 5.03 33.71
N THR A 130 -24.39 6.23 33.33
CA THR A 130 -25.11 7.04 32.34
C THR A 130 -25.02 6.43 30.94
N ASP A 131 -26.01 6.74 30.11
CA ASP A 131 -26.05 6.35 28.69
C ASP A 131 -24.76 6.76 27.95
N LEU A 132 -24.23 7.94 28.28
CA LEU A 132 -22.95 8.43 27.78
C LEU A 132 -21.77 7.58 28.26
N ASP A 133 -21.71 7.19 29.53
CA ASP A 133 -20.59 6.40 30.04
C ASP A 133 -20.59 4.96 29.47
N ASN A 134 -21.77 4.42 29.18
CA ASN A 134 -21.91 3.16 28.46
C ASN A 134 -21.37 3.28 27.02
N TYR A 135 -21.74 4.35 26.32
CA TYR A 135 -21.20 4.66 25.00
C TYR A 135 -19.67 4.81 25.03
N LYS A 136 -19.11 5.56 25.99
CA LYS A 136 -17.67 5.77 26.12
C LYS A 136 -16.88 4.47 26.26
N LYS A 137 -17.35 3.53 27.09
CA LYS A 137 -16.70 2.22 27.27
C LYS A 137 -16.74 1.40 25.98
N LYS A 138 -17.91 1.27 25.34
CA LYS A 138 -18.04 0.53 24.08
C LYS A 138 -17.18 1.13 22.96
N ALA A 139 -17.26 2.45 22.75
CA ALA A 139 -16.45 3.16 21.76
C ALA A 139 -14.93 3.00 22.00
N THR A 140 -14.49 2.89 23.25
CA THR A 140 -13.07 2.62 23.56
C THR A 140 -12.66 1.20 23.14
N ILE A 141 -13.51 0.20 23.38
CA ILE A 141 -13.25 -1.20 22.99
C ILE A 141 -13.16 -1.31 21.46
N ILE A 142 -14.14 -0.74 20.74
CA ILE A 142 -14.18 -0.74 19.27
C ILE A 142 -12.92 -0.10 18.67
N VAL A 143 -12.44 1.02 19.24
CA VAL A 143 -11.19 1.67 18.81
C VAL A 143 -9.96 0.80 19.08
N GLU A 144 -9.90 0.09 20.21
CA GLU A 144 -8.78 -0.84 20.50
C GLU A 144 -8.77 -2.06 19.57
N GLU A 145 -9.96 -2.62 19.30
CA GLU A 145 -10.13 -3.73 18.37
C GLU A 145 -9.77 -3.33 16.93
N TYR A 146 -10.25 -2.18 16.45
CA TYR A 146 -9.87 -1.65 15.14
C TYR A 146 -8.35 -1.52 14.97
N PHE A 147 -7.63 -0.98 15.97
CA PHE A 147 -6.17 -0.89 15.88
C PHE A 147 -5.45 -2.25 15.89
N ALA A 148 -6.11 -3.32 16.34
CA ALA A 148 -5.60 -4.68 16.28
C ALA A 148 -5.95 -5.40 14.95
N THR A 149 -7.11 -5.11 14.35
CA THR A 149 -7.65 -5.85 13.19
C THR A 149 -7.46 -5.13 11.84
N ASP A 150 -7.43 -3.80 11.80
CA ASP A 150 -7.55 -2.97 10.59
C ASP A 150 -8.83 -3.25 9.76
N ASP A 151 -9.88 -3.81 10.37
CA ASP A 151 -11.15 -4.06 9.70
C ASP A 151 -12.09 -2.85 9.81
N VAL A 152 -12.02 -1.99 8.79
CA VAL A 152 -12.88 -0.81 8.64
C VAL A 152 -14.37 -1.18 8.55
N VAL A 153 -14.73 -2.32 7.94
CA VAL A 153 -16.13 -2.70 7.70
C VAL A 153 -16.77 -3.27 8.96
N ALA A 154 -16.06 -4.12 9.71
CA ALA A 154 -16.50 -4.58 11.02
C ALA A 154 -16.71 -3.39 11.98
N THR A 155 -15.69 -2.53 12.09
CA THR A 155 -15.72 -1.32 12.92
C THR A 155 -16.87 -0.39 12.54
N MET A 156 -17.13 -0.20 11.25
CA MET A 156 -18.25 0.59 10.75
C MET A 156 -19.61 0.06 11.22
N ASN A 157 -19.82 -1.26 11.13
CA ASN A 157 -21.05 -1.89 11.61
C ASN A 157 -21.21 -1.77 13.12
N GLU A 158 -20.15 -2.03 13.89
CA GLU A 158 -20.16 -1.90 15.35
C GLU A 158 -20.48 -0.48 15.82
N VAL A 159 -19.95 0.55 15.14
CA VAL A 159 -20.27 1.96 15.45
C VAL A 159 -21.73 2.29 15.09
N LYS A 160 -22.29 1.74 13.99
CA LYS A 160 -23.73 1.85 13.68
C LYS A 160 -24.58 1.16 14.75
N GLU A 161 -24.20 -0.03 15.19
CA GLU A 161 -24.89 -0.82 16.23
C GLU A 161 -24.89 -0.16 17.62
N LEU A 162 -23.99 0.79 17.89
CA LEU A 162 -24.07 1.60 19.11
C LEU A 162 -25.39 2.38 19.21
N GLY A 163 -26.03 2.75 18.09
CA GLY A 163 -27.36 3.36 18.06
C GLY A 163 -27.48 4.73 18.76
N LYS A 164 -26.37 5.46 18.90
CA LYS A 164 -26.28 6.74 19.64
C LYS A 164 -25.54 7.83 18.85
N PRO A 165 -26.06 8.29 17.69
CA PRO A 165 -25.38 9.25 16.83
C PRO A 165 -25.02 10.57 17.54
N GLN A 166 -25.81 10.99 18.54
CA GLN A 166 -25.56 12.20 19.34
C GLN A 166 -24.26 12.20 20.16
N TYR A 167 -23.62 11.04 20.30
CA TYR A 167 -22.32 10.86 20.98
C TYR A 167 -21.16 10.60 20.02
N GLY A 168 -21.36 10.64 18.69
CA GLY A 168 -20.31 10.41 17.70
C GLY A 168 -19.06 11.28 17.88
N TYR A 169 -19.22 12.50 18.41
CA TYR A 169 -18.10 13.37 18.78
C TYR A 169 -17.11 12.74 19.77
N TYR A 170 -17.57 11.84 20.66
CA TYR A 170 -16.70 11.11 21.57
C TYR A 170 -15.90 10.03 20.85
N PHE A 171 -16.51 9.30 19.90
CA PHE A 171 -15.80 8.30 19.09
C PHE A 171 -14.65 8.96 18.31
N VAL A 172 -14.92 10.06 17.62
CA VAL A 172 -13.92 10.87 16.91
C VAL A 172 -12.78 11.32 17.84
N LYS A 173 -13.13 11.91 18.99
CA LYS A 173 -12.13 12.31 19.99
C LYS A 173 -11.29 11.13 20.47
N LYS A 174 -11.94 10.00 20.79
CA LYS A 174 -11.28 8.82 21.37
C LYS A 174 -10.34 8.17 20.37
N LEU A 175 -10.79 7.96 19.13
CA LEU A 175 -9.99 7.42 18.02
C LEU A 175 -8.71 8.22 17.78
N VAL A 176 -8.82 9.54 17.57
CA VAL A 176 -7.66 10.41 17.31
C VAL A 176 -6.72 10.44 18.53
N SER A 177 -7.24 10.71 19.74
CA SER A 177 -6.40 10.78 20.95
C SER A 177 -5.65 9.48 21.25
N MET A 178 -6.21 8.32 20.91
CA MET A 178 -5.55 7.02 21.10
C MET A 178 -4.51 6.70 20.03
N SER A 179 -4.62 7.26 18.82
CA SER A 179 -3.60 7.14 17.78
C SER A 179 -2.42 8.10 17.95
N MET A 180 -2.66 9.27 18.58
CA MET A 180 -1.61 10.28 18.81
C MET A 180 -0.46 9.74 19.69
N ASP A 181 -0.76 8.86 20.64
CA ASP A 181 0.21 8.18 21.54
C ASP A 181 0.82 6.89 20.92
N ARG A 182 0.56 6.63 19.64
CA ARG A 182 0.97 5.39 18.95
C ARG A 182 1.83 5.67 17.71
N HIS A 183 2.19 4.64 16.95
CA HIS A 183 3.03 4.80 15.77
C HIS A 183 2.23 5.42 14.62
N ASP A 184 2.93 5.84 13.57
CA ASP A 184 2.31 6.51 12.42
C ASP A 184 1.31 5.60 11.69
N LYS A 185 1.50 4.27 11.77
CA LYS A 185 0.51 3.27 11.34
C LYS A 185 -0.86 3.52 11.99
N GLU A 186 -0.93 3.63 13.32
CA GLU A 186 -2.21 3.83 14.01
C GLU A 186 -2.79 5.24 13.75
N LYS A 187 -1.96 6.23 13.44
CA LYS A 187 -2.41 7.57 13.03
C LYS A 187 -3.07 7.53 11.64
N GLU A 188 -2.46 6.86 10.68
CA GLU A 188 -3.03 6.67 9.34
C GLU A 188 -4.32 5.83 9.39
N MET A 189 -4.35 4.75 10.19
CA MET A 189 -5.56 3.96 10.45
C MET A 189 -6.69 4.84 10.99
N ALA A 190 -6.41 5.72 11.95
CA ALA A 190 -7.42 6.64 12.49
C ALA A 190 -7.93 7.64 11.43
N ALA A 191 -7.07 8.16 10.55
CA ALA A 191 -7.49 9.03 9.45
C ALA A 191 -8.37 8.30 8.43
N ILE A 192 -7.95 7.12 7.97
CA ILE A 192 -8.70 6.27 7.03
C ILE A 192 -10.07 5.91 7.60
N LEU A 193 -10.15 5.49 8.87
CA LEU A 193 -11.42 5.16 9.51
C LEU A 193 -12.32 6.40 9.65
N LEU A 194 -11.79 7.57 10.00
CA LEU A 194 -12.59 8.80 10.05
C LEU A 194 -13.18 9.17 8.68
N SER A 195 -12.39 9.05 7.61
CA SER A 195 -12.86 9.27 6.23
C SER A 195 -13.96 8.26 5.86
N ALA A 196 -13.75 6.97 6.12
CA ALA A 196 -14.73 5.92 5.82
C ALA A 196 -16.04 6.05 6.61
N LEU A 197 -16.00 6.54 7.85
CA LEU A 197 -17.18 6.73 8.69
C LEU A 197 -17.92 8.05 8.43
N TYR A 198 -17.30 9.01 7.76
CA TYR A 198 -17.88 10.34 7.53
C TYR A 198 -19.12 10.28 6.64
N ALA A 199 -20.16 11.04 7.00
CA ALA A 199 -21.46 11.14 6.33
C ALA A 199 -22.33 9.85 6.25
N ASP A 200 -21.75 8.65 6.28
CA ASP A 200 -22.49 7.38 6.39
C ASP A 200 -22.80 6.98 7.85
N VAL A 201 -21.82 7.13 8.76
CA VAL A 201 -21.96 6.69 10.17
C VAL A 201 -21.89 7.86 11.14
N LEU A 202 -20.97 8.79 10.89
CA LEU A 202 -20.71 9.95 11.71
C LEU A 202 -21.23 11.19 10.99
N ASP A 203 -22.28 11.78 11.55
CA ASP A 203 -22.82 13.06 11.11
C ASP A 203 -21.73 14.15 11.13
N PRO A 204 -21.62 15.01 10.09
CA PRO A 204 -20.60 16.05 10.02
C PRO A 204 -20.54 17.00 11.24
N SER A 205 -21.67 17.26 11.90
CA SER A 205 -21.69 18.07 13.14
C SER A 205 -21.02 17.36 14.31
N GLN A 206 -21.07 16.04 14.36
CA GLN A 206 -20.39 15.21 15.36
C GLN A 206 -18.88 15.18 15.12
N VAL A 207 -18.44 15.09 13.86
CA VAL A 207 -17.02 15.17 13.49
C VAL A 207 -16.45 16.55 13.82
N TYR A 208 -17.13 17.63 13.41
CA TYR A 208 -16.77 19.00 13.79
C TYR A 208 -16.64 19.18 15.32
N LYS A 209 -17.63 18.67 16.08
CA LYS A 209 -17.63 18.70 17.54
C LYS A 209 -16.54 17.83 18.16
N GLY A 210 -16.18 16.70 17.53
CA GLY A 210 -15.10 15.82 17.94
C GLY A 210 -13.73 16.51 17.83
N PHE A 211 -13.44 17.10 16.67
CA PHE A 211 -12.24 17.93 16.47
C PHE A 211 -12.20 19.15 17.38
N SER A 212 -13.33 19.86 17.56
CA SER A 212 -13.44 20.93 18.57
C SER A 212 -13.01 20.42 19.95
N LYS A 213 -13.54 19.27 20.39
CA LYS A 213 -13.24 18.67 21.70
C LYS A 213 -11.83 18.08 21.83
N LEU A 214 -11.12 17.83 20.74
CA LEU A 214 -9.68 17.49 20.74
C LEU A 214 -8.84 18.74 20.98
N VAL A 215 -9.10 19.81 20.22
CA VAL A 215 -8.40 21.09 20.33
C VAL A 215 -8.65 21.74 21.70
N ASP A 216 -9.87 21.67 22.23
CA ASP A 216 -10.22 22.12 23.58
C ASP A 216 -9.38 21.46 24.68
N SER A 217 -8.85 20.25 24.45
CA SER A 217 -8.03 19.48 25.41
C SER A 217 -6.56 19.37 25.01
N ALA A 218 -6.08 20.20 24.08
CA ALA A 218 -4.68 20.14 23.66
C ALA A 218 -3.69 20.44 24.82
N ASP A 219 -4.10 21.27 25.78
CA ASP A 219 -3.32 21.59 26.98
C ASP A 219 -3.28 20.41 27.99
N ASP A 220 -4.28 19.52 27.98
CA ASP A 220 -4.25 18.29 28.77
C ASP A 220 -3.43 17.19 28.05
N LEU A 221 -3.69 17.00 26.76
CA LEU A 221 -3.06 15.95 25.93
C LEU A 221 -1.54 16.09 25.85
N ILE A 222 -1.00 17.32 25.90
CA ILE A 222 0.45 17.54 25.84
C ILE A 222 1.21 17.04 27.08
N VAL A 223 0.52 16.78 28.19
CA VAL A 223 1.11 16.22 29.41
C VAL A 223 1.52 14.76 29.19
N ASP A 224 0.69 13.99 28.50
CA ASP A 224 0.94 12.58 28.18
C ASP A 224 1.68 12.42 26.84
N ILE A 225 1.39 13.27 25.86
CA ILE A 225 1.88 13.18 24.47
C ILE A 225 2.63 14.48 24.12
N PRO A 226 3.96 14.56 24.31
CA PRO A 226 4.74 15.80 24.12
C PRO A 226 4.58 16.46 22.74
N ASP A 227 4.45 15.64 21.70
CA ASP A 227 4.30 16.09 20.30
C ASP A 227 2.86 16.45 19.91
N THR A 228 1.93 16.57 20.88
CA THR A 228 0.50 16.91 20.67
C THR A 228 0.30 18.05 19.67
N VAL A 229 1.12 19.11 19.72
CA VAL A 229 0.99 20.26 18.83
C VAL A 229 1.30 19.92 17.38
N GLU A 230 2.29 19.05 17.11
CA GLU A 230 2.61 18.57 15.75
C GLU A 230 1.51 17.62 15.27
N VAL A 231 1.25 16.56 16.04
CA VAL A 231 0.40 15.45 15.60
C VAL A 231 -1.06 15.86 15.44
N LEU A 232 -1.61 16.65 16.38
CA LEU A 232 -3.00 17.12 16.25
C LEU A 232 -3.15 18.17 15.14
N ALA A 233 -2.15 19.03 14.92
CA ALA A 233 -2.18 19.98 13.81
C ALA A 233 -2.18 19.27 12.45
N LEU A 234 -1.47 18.14 12.36
CA LEU A 234 -1.40 17.28 11.19
C LEU A 234 -2.71 16.51 10.97
N PHE A 235 -3.34 16.00 12.04
CA PHE A 235 -4.70 15.43 11.97
C PHE A 235 -5.75 16.41 11.46
N ILE A 236 -5.69 17.68 11.88
CA ILE A 236 -6.63 18.71 11.41
C ILE A 236 -6.32 19.08 9.95
N ALA A 237 -5.06 19.06 9.52
CA ALA A 237 -4.71 19.24 8.11
C ALA A 237 -5.26 18.10 7.24
N ARG A 238 -5.05 16.84 7.65
CA ARG A 238 -5.58 15.64 6.99
C ARG A 238 -7.11 15.67 6.92
N ALA A 239 -7.76 16.01 8.02
CA ALA A 239 -9.22 16.17 8.08
C ALA A 239 -9.77 17.27 7.15
N VAL A 240 -8.99 18.32 6.85
CA VAL A 240 -9.37 19.37 5.90
C VAL A 240 -9.11 18.95 4.45
N VAL A 241 -8.06 18.15 4.19
CA VAL A 241 -7.77 17.60 2.85
C VAL A 241 -8.78 16.50 2.47
N ASP A 242 -9.23 15.71 3.43
CA ASP A 242 -10.20 14.62 3.24
C ASP A 242 -11.66 15.09 3.18
N ASP A 243 -11.91 16.42 3.13
CA ASP A 243 -13.22 17.08 3.20
C ASP A 243 -14.13 16.70 4.40
N ILE A 244 -13.58 16.02 5.41
CA ILE A 244 -14.30 15.68 6.67
C ILE A 244 -14.40 16.85 7.65
N LEU A 245 -13.65 17.94 7.43
CA LEU A 245 -13.64 19.13 8.26
C LEU A 245 -13.46 20.41 7.41
N PRO A 246 -14.38 21.39 7.45
CA PRO A 246 -14.30 22.55 6.58
C PRO A 246 -13.12 23.47 6.98
N PRO A 247 -12.39 24.09 6.03
CA PRO A 247 -11.28 25.02 6.33
C PRO A 247 -11.65 26.18 7.27
N ALA A 248 -12.93 26.59 7.27
CA ALA A 248 -13.46 27.61 8.18
C ALA A 248 -13.42 27.20 9.67
N PHE A 249 -13.26 25.91 10.00
CA PHE A 249 -13.07 25.40 11.35
C PHE A 249 -11.94 26.13 12.08
N LEU A 250 -10.78 26.29 11.42
CA LEU A 250 -9.58 26.91 11.98
C LEU A 250 -9.88 28.31 12.55
N LYS A 251 -10.42 29.19 11.70
CA LYS A 251 -10.71 30.59 12.05
C LYS A 251 -11.86 30.70 13.05
N LYS A 252 -12.88 29.84 12.95
CA LYS A 252 -13.99 29.81 13.91
C LYS A 252 -13.52 29.36 15.29
N HIS A 253 -12.81 28.24 15.40
CA HIS A 253 -12.44 27.67 16.70
C HIS A 253 -11.32 28.45 17.38
N MET A 254 -10.37 29.03 16.63
CA MET A 254 -9.39 29.99 17.16
C MET A 254 -10.02 31.16 17.91
N ALA A 255 -11.20 31.64 17.48
CA ALA A 255 -11.84 32.82 18.06
C ALA A 255 -12.44 32.57 19.46
N TYR A 256 -12.69 31.30 19.82
CA TYR A 256 -13.27 30.91 21.11
C TYR A 256 -12.23 30.44 22.14
N LEU A 257 -10.99 30.18 21.72
CA LEU A 257 -9.93 29.64 22.57
C LEU A 257 -9.09 30.75 23.24
N PRO A 258 -8.53 30.51 24.44
CA PRO A 258 -7.57 31.43 25.05
C PRO A 258 -6.34 31.61 24.15
N LYS A 259 -5.86 32.86 24.00
CA LYS A 259 -4.79 33.21 23.04
C LYS A 259 -3.49 32.43 23.20
N ASP A 260 -3.22 31.99 24.42
CA ASP A 260 -1.99 31.32 24.86
C ASP A 260 -2.17 29.80 25.03
N SER A 261 -3.32 29.23 24.65
CA SER A 261 -3.58 27.79 24.76
C SER A 261 -2.84 26.98 23.68
N LYS A 262 -2.51 25.72 23.99
CA LYS A 262 -1.98 24.77 23.01
C LYS A 262 -2.96 24.50 21.87
N GLY A 263 -4.27 24.63 22.12
CA GLY A 263 -5.28 24.57 21.07
C GLY A 263 -5.11 25.67 20.01
N VAL A 264 -4.76 26.91 20.40
CA VAL A 264 -4.46 27.99 19.45
C VAL A 264 -3.13 27.74 18.73
N GLU A 265 -2.13 27.16 19.39
CA GLU A 265 -0.86 26.79 18.76
C GLU A 265 -1.04 25.73 17.66
N VAL A 266 -1.81 24.68 17.95
CA VAL A 266 -2.24 23.63 17.00
C VAL A 266 -2.87 24.25 15.75
N LEU A 267 -3.92 25.07 15.90
CA LEU A 267 -4.64 25.64 14.76
C LEU A 267 -3.75 26.58 13.93
N LYS A 268 -2.87 27.36 14.58
CA LYS A 268 -1.91 28.26 13.88
C LYS A 268 -0.89 27.46 13.08
N LYS A 269 -0.48 26.30 13.58
CA LYS A 269 0.44 25.39 12.90
C LYS A 269 -0.23 24.70 11.72
N THR A 270 -1.47 24.22 11.86
CA THR A 270 -2.25 23.67 10.74
C THR A 270 -2.36 24.66 9.58
N GLU A 271 -2.77 25.89 9.86
CA GLU A 271 -2.93 26.92 8.81
C GLU A 271 -1.60 27.26 8.12
N LYS A 272 -0.52 27.47 8.89
CA LYS A 272 0.77 27.97 8.35
C LYS A 272 1.71 26.92 7.81
N SER A 273 1.82 25.77 8.47
CA SER A 273 2.84 24.76 8.19
C SER A 273 2.35 23.68 7.23
N TYR A 274 1.04 23.42 7.18
CA TYR A 274 0.46 22.39 6.33
C TYR A 274 -0.40 23.01 5.23
N LEU A 275 -1.48 23.73 5.54
CA LEU A 275 -2.45 24.16 4.53
C LEU A 275 -2.00 25.34 3.65
N ALA A 276 -1.13 26.22 4.14
CA ALA A 276 -0.56 27.31 3.34
C ALA A 276 0.62 26.87 2.45
N ALA A 277 1.06 25.60 2.50
CA ALA A 277 2.17 25.11 1.71
C ALA A 277 1.74 24.77 0.26
N PRO A 278 2.64 24.93 -0.74
CA PRO A 278 2.45 24.33 -2.06
C PRO A 278 2.36 22.80 -1.96
N LEU A 279 1.54 22.17 -2.79
CA LEU A 279 1.32 20.70 -2.82
C LEU A 279 0.84 20.09 -1.48
N HIS A 280 0.17 20.87 -0.63
CA HIS A 280 -0.24 20.42 0.69
C HIS A 280 -1.11 19.16 0.69
N ALA A 281 -2.06 19.02 -0.25
CA ALA A 281 -2.93 17.84 -0.31
C ALA A 281 -2.13 16.54 -0.44
N GLU A 282 -1.24 16.42 -1.45
CA GLU A 282 -0.43 15.22 -1.69
C GLU A 282 0.54 14.90 -0.52
N ILE A 283 1.13 15.93 0.10
CA ILE A 283 2.04 15.75 1.24
C ILE A 283 1.28 15.27 2.48
N ILE A 284 0.07 15.80 2.70
CA ILE A 284 -0.76 15.50 3.86
C ILE A 284 -1.48 14.15 3.70
N GLU A 285 -1.88 13.77 2.48
CA GLU A 285 -2.37 12.43 2.15
C GLU A 285 -1.36 11.31 2.47
N ARG A 286 -0.09 11.66 2.61
CA ARG A 286 1.02 10.71 2.80
C ARG A 286 1.79 10.97 4.10
N CYS A 287 1.29 11.83 4.98
CA CYS A 287 2.04 12.35 6.12
C CYS A 287 2.44 11.30 7.17
N TRP A 288 1.68 10.20 7.28
CA TRP A 288 2.02 9.03 8.11
C TRP A 288 2.49 7.82 7.30
N GLY A 289 3.02 8.07 6.09
CA GLY A 289 3.53 7.05 5.18
C GLY A 289 2.42 6.45 4.32
N GLY A 290 1.72 7.29 3.55
CA GLY A 290 0.56 6.88 2.76
C GLY A 290 0.80 5.62 1.90
N SER A 291 -0.18 4.72 1.95
CA SER A 291 -0.16 3.29 1.62
C SER A 291 0.39 2.36 2.72
N LYS A 292 -0.30 1.24 2.95
CA LYS A 292 -0.15 0.36 4.13
C LYS A 292 1.28 -0.18 4.31
N ASN A 293 1.88 0.15 5.46
CA ASN A 293 3.25 -0.18 5.87
C ASN A 293 4.34 0.49 5.02
N THR A 294 5.55 0.65 5.57
CA THR A 294 6.73 0.84 4.72
C THR A 294 6.84 -0.40 3.84
N THR A 295 6.56 -0.27 2.54
CA THR A 295 6.53 -1.42 1.65
C THR A 295 7.93 -2.00 1.52
N VAL A 296 8.03 -3.29 1.17
CA VAL A 296 9.34 -3.89 0.92
C VAL A 296 10.08 -3.16 -0.21
N ASP A 297 9.36 -2.55 -1.15
CA ASP A 297 9.97 -1.75 -2.22
C ASP A 297 10.45 -0.37 -1.74
N ASP A 298 9.78 0.27 -0.77
CA ASP A 298 10.30 1.45 -0.08
C ASP A 298 11.58 1.12 0.71
N VAL A 299 11.63 -0.04 1.37
CA VAL A 299 12.83 -0.53 2.06
C VAL A 299 13.95 -0.78 1.04
N LYS A 300 13.68 -1.51 -0.06
CA LYS A 300 14.65 -1.76 -1.14
C LYS A 300 15.15 -0.44 -1.75
N ALA A 301 14.27 0.54 -1.96
CA ALA A 301 14.62 1.86 -2.50
C ALA A 301 15.53 2.63 -1.53
N LYS A 302 15.19 2.68 -0.23
CA LYS A 302 16.05 3.25 0.82
C LYS A 302 17.41 2.56 0.87
N ILE A 303 17.45 1.23 0.78
CA ILE A 303 18.70 0.44 0.71
C ILE A 303 19.53 0.84 -0.52
N ASN A 304 18.95 0.84 -1.71
CA ASN A 304 19.64 1.23 -2.95
C ASN A 304 20.22 2.66 -2.84
N ASN A 305 19.46 3.58 -2.24
CA ASN A 305 19.86 4.98 -2.16
C ASN A 305 21.04 5.18 -1.21
N PHE A 306 21.01 4.63 0.01
CA PHE A 306 22.16 4.78 0.92
C PHE A 306 23.40 4.01 0.43
N LEU A 307 23.23 2.87 -0.25
CA LEU A 307 24.37 2.15 -0.86
C LEU A 307 25.03 2.96 -1.98
N LYS A 308 24.23 3.62 -2.83
CA LYS A 308 24.74 4.54 -3.87
C LYS A 308 25.42 5.77 -3.26
N GLU A 309 24.80 6.36 -2.24
CA GLU A 309 25.36 7.51 -1.51
C GLU A 309 26.70 7.16 -0.86
N TYR A 310 26.77 6.02 -0.17
CA TYR A 310 28.01 5.54 0.46
C TYR A 310 29.11 5.25 -0.56
N VAL A 311 28.81 4.71 -1.74
CA VAL A 311 29.81 4.55 -2.83
C VAL A 311 30.34 5.90 -3.31
N GLY A 312 29.54 6.97 -3.26
CA GLY A 312 29.96 8.33 -3.60
C GLY A 312 30.68 9.09 -2.48
N SER A 313 30.31 8.87 -1.21
CA SER A 313 30.77 9.64 -0.05
C SER A 313 31.84 8.96 0.80
N GLY A 314 31.82 7.62 0.87
CA GLY A 314 32.63 6.82 1.80
C GLY A 314 32.24 6.94 3.27
N ASP A 315 31.15 7.63 3.63
CA ASP A 315 30.79 7.85 5.04
C ASP A 315 30.12 6.61 5.66
N LYS A 316 30.93 5.81 6.36
CA LYS A 316 30.46 4.65 7.12
C LYS A 316 29.47 5.01 8.24
N LYS A 317 29.60 6.18 8.87
CA LYS A 317 28.71 6.57 9.99
C LYS A 317 27.31 6.87 9.47
N GLU A 318 27.21 7.52 8.33
CA GLU A 318 25.92 7.77 7.68
C GLU A 318 25.28 6.46 7.23
N ALA A 319 26.02 5.59 6.53
CA ALA A 319 25.52 4.28 6.14
C ALA A 319 25.02 3.45 7.35
N PHE A 320 25.74 3.49 8.48
CA PHE A 320 25.33 2.85 9.73
C PHE A 320 24.10 3.50 10.39
N ARG A 321 23.92 4.81 10.25
CA ARG A 321 22.68 5.50 10.64
C ARG A 321 21.51 5.00 9.79
N CYS A 322 21.66 5.00 8.45
CA CYS A 322 20.64 4.49 7.54
C CYS A 322 20.25 3.03 7.88
N ILE A 323 21.22 2.13 8.11
CA ILE A 323 20.94 0.73 8.47
C ILE A 323 20.14 0.61 9.77
N LYS A 324 20.38 1.46 10.78
CA LYS A 324 19.57 1.50 12.01
C LYS A 324 18.17 2.05 11.76
N ASP A 325 18.06 3.12 10.99
CA ASP A 325 16.81 3.83 10.73
C ASP A 325 15.84 3.04 9.85
N LEU A 326 16.32 2.03 9.11
CA LEU A 326 15.47 1.04 8.41
C LEU A 326 14.58 0.24 9.37
N LYS A 327 14.99 0.02 10.63
CA LYS A 327 14.23 -0.72 11.67
C LYS A 327 13.74 -2.14 11.29
N VAL A 328 14.33 -2.78 10.27
CA VAL A 328 13.96 -4.12 9.77
C VAL A 328 15.10 -5.16 9.87
N PRO A 329 15.54 -5.55 11.09
CA PRO A 329 16.73 -6.40 11.30
C PRO A 329 16.66 -7.79 10.65
N PHE A 330 15.45 -8.31 10.40
CA PHE A 330 15.25 -9.60 9.71
C PHE A 330 15.39 -9.53 8.19
N PHE A 331 15.47 -8.31 7.62
CA PHE A 331 15.58 -8.03 6.20
C PHE A 331 16.97 -7.49 5.80
N HIS A 332 17.92 -7.42 6.74
CA HIS A 332 19.29 -6.92 6.47
C HIS A 332 20.06 -7.77 5.42
N HIS A 333 19.62 -9.00 5.16
CA HIS A 333 20.10 -9.81 4.03
C HIS A 333 19.91 -9.13 2.66
N GLU A 334 18.93 -8.22 2.52
CA GLU A 334 18.72 -7.46 1.30
C GLU A 334 19.80 -6.39 1.08
N ILE A 335 20.34 -5.80 2.15
CA ILE A 335 21.50 -4.90 2.09
C ILE A 335 22.70 -5.67 1.51
N VAL A 336 22.91 -6.89 1.99
CA VAL A 336 23.99 -7.78 1.54
C VAL A 336 23.80 -8.18 0.07
N LYS A 337 22.61 -8.65 -0.31
CA LYS A 337 22.26 -9.01 -1.70
C LYS A 337 22.51 -7.85 -2.66
N ARG A 338 22.01 -6.64 -2.34
CA ARG A 338 22.14 -5.44 -3.17
C ARG A 338 23.57 -4.90 -3.24
N ALA A 339 24.29 -4.87 -2.12
CA ALA A 339 25.69 -4.43 -2.11
C ALA A 339 26.58 -5.37 -2.94
N LEU A 340 26.34 -6.68 -2.89
CA LEU A 340 27.08 -7.64 -3.71
C LEU A 340 26.75 -7.51 -5.21
N ILE A 341 25.46 -7.36 -5.58
CA ILE A 341 25.08 -7.12 -6.99
C ILE A 341 25.72 -5.82 -7.51
N MET A 342 25.63 -4.72 -6.77
CA MET A 342 26.27 -3.44 -7.15
C MET A 342 27.80 -3.55 -7.27
N ALA A 343 28.45 -4.37 -6.43
CA ALA A 343 29.88 -4.66 -6.53
C ALA A 343 30.24 -5.52 -7.76
N MET A 344 29.36 -6.44 -8.17
CA MET A 344 29.52 -7.26 -9.37
C MET A 344 29.31 -6.45 -10.67
N GLU A 345 28.33 -5.53 -10.68
CA GLU A 345 28.06 -4.61 -11.79
C GLU A 345 29.20 -3.58 -12.00
N ARG A 346 29.80 -3.09 -10.90
CA ARG A 346 30.68 -1.90 -10.92
C ARG A 346 31.99 -2.16 -10.18
N ARG A 347 33.08 -2.37 -10.93
CA ARG A 347 34.44 -2.56 -10.39
C ARG A 347 34.86 -1.49 -9.37
N GLN A 348 34.48 -0.23 -9.59
CA GLN A 348 34.77 0.88 -8.69
C GLN A 348 33.95 0.87 -7.38
N ALA A 349 32.81 0.17 -7.34
CA ALA A 349 32.01 -0.01 -6.14
C ALA A 349 32.40 -1.28 -5.34
N GLU A 350 33.22 -2.16 -5.92
CA GLU A 350 33.62 -3.44 -5.32
C GLU A 350 34.33 -3.26 -3.96
N SER A 351 35.38 -2.44 -3.88
CA SER A 351 36.09 -2.25 -2.60
C SER A 351 35.30 -1.48 -1.54
N PRO A 352 34.62 -0.33 -1.82
CA PRO A 352 33.86 0.37 -0.79
C PRO A 352 32.76 -0.51 -0.18
N LEU A 353 31.99 -1.22 -1.02
CA LEU A 353 30.84 -2.02 -0.57
C LEU A 353 31.28 -3.23 0.26
N LEU A 354 32.37 -3.91 -0.11
CA LEU A 354 32.94 -4.98 0.74
C LEU A 354 33.47 -4.44 2.07
N ASP A 355 34.11 -3.26 2.08
CA ASP A 355 34.58 -2.61 3.31
C ASP A 355 33.44 -2.10 4.20
N LEU A 356 32.24 -1.86 3.64
CA LEU A 356 31.01 -1.60 4.39
C LEU A 356 30.43 -2.88 4.98
N LEU A 357 30.31 -3.95 4.18
CA LEU A 357 29.77 -5.23 4.65
C LEU A 357 30.63 -5.85 5.76
N ARG A 358 31.97 -5.78 5.63
CA ARG A 358 32.90 -6.19 6.69
C ARG A 358 32.67 -5.39 7.97
N ALA A 359 32.68 -4.05 7.88
CA ALA A 359 32.52 -3.20 9.06
C ALA A 359 31.12 -3.34 9.71
N ALA A 360 30.06 -3.53 8.91
CA ALA A 360 28.71 -3.80 9.40
C ALA A 360 28.59 -5.16 10.12
N ALA A 361 29.38 -6.16 9.73
CA ALA A 361 29.49 -7.44 10.44
C ALA A 361 30.33 -7.32 11.72
N GLU A 362 31.48 -6.65 11.67
CA GLU A 362 32.37 -6.41 12.82
C GLU A 362 31.69 -5.59 13.93
N GLU A 363 30.97 -4.53 13.56
CA GLU A 363 30.22 -3.68 14.51
C GLU A 363 28.81 -4.24 14.83
N GLY A 364 28.42 -5.38 14.27
CA GLY A 364 27.18 -6.09 14.61
C GLY A 364 25.87 -5.50 14.05
N PHE A 365 25.93 -4.55 13.13
CA PHE A 365 24.76 -4.00 12.43
C PHE A 365 24.09 -5.04 11.51
N ILE A 366 24.87 -5.96 10.94
CA ILE A 366 24.39 -7.11 10.18
C ILE A 366 24.93 -8.37 10.86
N ASN A 367 24.03 -9.18 11.44
CA ASN A 367 24.43 -10.42 12.09
C ASN A 367 24.84 -11.50 11.07
N SER A 368 25.61 -12.50 11.52
CA SER A 368 26.13 -13.59 10.67
C SER A 368 25.04 -14.38 9.93
N SER A 369 23.84 -14.54 10.50
CA SER A 369 22.72 -15.21 9.83
C SER A 369 22.18 -14.38 8.65
N GLN A 370 22.01 -13.07 8.83
CA GLN A 370 21.62 -12.15 7.75
C GLN A 370 22.70 -12.04 6.67
N MET A 371 23.99 -12.08 7.05
CA MET A 371 25.11 -12.11 6.11
C MET A 371 25.08 -13.37 5.25
N SER A 372 25.05 -14.55 5.86
CA SER A 372 24.96 -15.83 5.13
C SER A 372 23.68 -15.95 4.29
N LYS A 373 22.53 -15.46 4.79
CA LYS A 373 21.28 -15.43 4.00
C LYS A 373 21.42 -14.53 2.77
N GLY A 374 22.08 -13.37 2.88
CA GLY A 374 22.34 -12.48 1.74
C GLY A 374 23.17 -13.13 0.64
N PHE A 375 24.27 -13.79 1.00
CA PHE A 375 25.07 -14.58 0.05
C PHE A 375 24.30 -15.78 -0.51
N GLY A 376 23.54 -16.50 0.32
CA GLY A 376 22.74 -17.65 -0.11
C GLY A 376 21.73 -17.29 -1.20
N ARG A 377 20.97 -16.20 -1.00
CA ARG A 377 20.03 -15.69 -2.02
C ARG A 377 20.71 -15.31 -3.34
N LEU A 378 21.95 -14.81 -3.27
CA LEU A 378 22.71 -14.45 -4.47
C LEU A 378 23.29 -15.67 -5.20
N ILE A 379 23.64 -16.73 -4.46
CA ILE A 379 24.00 -18.04 -5.04
C ILE A 379 22.79 -18.64 -5.76
N ASP A 380 21.61 -18.61 -5.14
CA ASP A 380 20.37 -19.15 -5.69
C ASP A 380 19.88 -18.41 -6.94
N THR A 381 20.29 -17.14 -7.13
CA THR A 381 19.93 -16.31 -8.29
C THR A 381 21.10 -16.06 -9.26
N VAL A 382 22.24 -16.73 -9.08
CA VAL A 382 23.48 -16.43 -9.85
C VAL A 382 23.36 -16.75 -11.34
N ASP A 383 22.52 -17.73 -11.71
CA ASP A 383 22.31 -18.12 -13.10
C ASP A 383 21.45 -17.08 -13.85
N ASP A 384 20.39 -16.54 -13.22
CA ASP A 384 19.64 -15.42 -13.79
C ASP A 384 20.49 -14.13 -13.81
N LEU A 385 21.31 -13.90 -12.78
CA LEU A 385 22.24 -12.75 -12.74
C LEU A 385 23.34 -12.84 -13.82
N SER A 386 23.66 -14.04 -14.30
CA SER A 386 24.62 -14.24 -15.39
C SER A 386 24.14 -13.75 -16.75
N LEU A 387 22.83 -13.45 -16.88
CA LEU A 387 22.25 -12.81 -18.06
C LEU A 387 22.64 -11.33 -18.16
N ASP A 388 22.73 -10.64 -17.01
CA ASP A 388 23.06 -9.21 -16.93
C ASP A 388 24.56 -8.96 -16.68
N ILE A 389 25.25 -9.88 -15.98
CA ILE A 389 26.66 -9.74 -15.58
C ILE A 389 27.49 -10.92 -16.15
N PRO A 390 28.34 -10.69 -17.17
CA PRO A 390 29.26 -11.71 -17.67
C PRO A 390 30.20 -12.20 -16.57
N ASP A 391 30.41 -13.53 -16.48
CA ASP A 391 31.13 -14.19 -15.38
C ASP A 391 30.54 -13.94 -13.98
N ALA A 392 29.23 -13.69 -13.84
CA ALA A 392 28.58 -13.51 -12.52
C ALA A 392 28.98 -14.61 -11.51
N ARG A 393 29.01 -15.87 -11.95
CA ARG A 393 29.41 -17.03 -11.14
C ARG A 393 30.88 -16.95 -10.68
N GLY A 394 31.81 -16.64 -11.57
CA GLY A 394 33.24 -16.52 -11.22
C GLY A 394 33.54 -15.26 -10.40
N ILE A 395 32.81 -14.15 -10.61
CA ILE A 395 32.91 -12.96 -9.76
C ILE A 395 32.37 -13.25 -8.35
N LEU A 396 31.19 -13.86 -8.22
CA LEU A 396 30.61 -14.24 -6.94
C LEU A 396 31.55 -15.18 -6.16
N GLN A 397 32.14 -16.17 -6.83
CA GLN A 397 33.10 -17.08 -6.20
C GLN A 397 34.34 -16.33 -5.66
N LYS A 398 34.86 -15.33 -6.38
CA LYS A 398 35.97 -14.45 -5.92
C LYS A 398 35.55 -13.63 -4.70
N LEU A 399 34.36 -13.03 -4.71
CA LEU A 399 33.81 -12.26 -3.59
C LEU A 399 33.60 -13.12 -2.34
N MET A 400 33.03 -14.32 -2.48
CA MET A 400 32.87 -15.29 -1.38
C MET A 400 34.23 -15.71 -0.80
N SER A 401 35.22 -15.98 -1.66
CA SER A 401 36.57 -16.38 -1.24
C SER A 401 37.27 -15.27 -0.44
N LYS A 402 37.07 -14.02 -0.85
CA LYS A 402 37.56 -12.83 -0.14
C LYS A 402 36.84 -12.60 1.20
N ALA A 403 35.51 -12.68 1.23
CA ALA A 403 34.73 -12.54 2.46
C ALA A 403 35.06 -13.63 3.51
N ALA A 404 35.38 -14.85 3.02
CA ALA A 404 35.84 -15.96 3.84
C ALA A 404 37.26 -15.75 4.39
N SER A 405 38.21 -15.29 3.58
CA SER A 405 39.59 -15.02 4.03
C SER A 405 39.68 -13.85 5.00
N GLU A 406 38.75 -12.90 4.89
CA GLU A 406 38.58 -11.76 5.81
C GLU A 406 37.72 -12.10 7.05
N GLY A 407 37.19 -13.31 7.16
CA GLY A 407 36.55 -13.84 8.38
C GLY A 407 35.11 -13.38 8.67
N TRP A 408 34.48 -12.61 7.79
CA TRP A 408 33.10 -12.11 7.97
C TRP A 408 32.01 -12.95 7.26
N LEU A 409 32.40 -14.02 6.56
CA LEU A 409 31.49 -15.00 5.96
C LEU A 409 31.84 -16.45 6.34
N CYS A 410 30.84 -17.23 6.77
CA CYS A 410 30.98 -18.65 7.09
C CYS A 410 30.57 -19.52 5.89
N VAL A 411 31.51 -19.86 5.01
CA VAL A 411 31.23 -20.57 3.74
C VAL A 411 30.64 -21.98 3.96
N SER A 412 30.96 -22.65 5.08
CA SER A 412 30.39 -23.97 5.40
C SER A 412 28.87 -23.96 5.67
N SER A 413 28.24 -22.78 5.73
CA SER A 413 26.79 -22.61 5.85
C SER A 413 26.10 -22.30 4.51
N LEU A 414 26.83 -22.28 3.39
CA LEU A 414 26.30 -21.94 2.06
C LEU A 414 26.27 -23.16 1.14
N LYS A 415 25.32 -23.18 0.19
CA LYS A 415 25.29 -24.17 -0.89
C LYS A 415 26.58 -24.09 -1.71
N SER A 416 27.16 -25.23 -2.08
CA SER A 416 28.32 -25.26 -2.97
C SER A 416 27.94 -24.81 -4.37
N LEU A 417 28.68 -23.84 -4.92
CA LEU A 417 28.69 -23.52 -6.35
C LEU A 417 29.39 -24.66 -7.13
N SER A 418 28.82 -25.86 -7.13
CA SER A 418 29.31 -26.97 -7.97
C SER A 418 28.99 -26.70 -9.45
N VAL A 419 29.90 -27.12 -10.31
CA VAL A 419 29.65 -27.25 -11.74
C VAL A 419 29.00 -28.61 -11.94
N GLU A 420 27.67 -28.67 -11.98
CA GLU A 420 26.97 -29.86 -12.45
C GLU A 420 27.27 -30.05 -13.96
N PRO A 421 27.61 -31.26 -14.41
CA PRO A 421 27.97 -31.49 -15.80
C PRO A 421 26.74 -31.40 -16.72
N GLU A 422 26.89 -30.59 -17.75
CA GLU A 422 25.99 -30.41 -18.88
C GLU A 422 25.19 -31.66 -19.29
N LYS A 423 23.90 -31.66 -18.95
CA LYS A 423 22.88 -32.47 -19.63
C LYS A 423 21.75 -31.53 -20.07
N ASN A 424 21.34 -31.66 -21.33
CA ASN A 424 20.30 -30.87 -22.04
C ASN A 424 20.78 -29.53 -22.65
N THR A 425 21.98 -29.50 -23.23
CA THR A 425 22.64 -28.30 -23.79
C THR A 425 21.97 -27.63 -25.00
N ILE A 426 20.98 -28.24 -25.64
CA ILE A 426 20.30 -27.66 -26.83
C ILE A 426 18.99 -26.94 -26.45
N GLU A 427 18.15 -27.54 -25.61
CA GLU A 427 16.92 -26.87 -25.12
C GLU A 427 17.25 -25.74 -24.14
N ASP A 428 18.21 -25.94 -23.24
CA ASP A 428 18.51 -24.96 -22.19
C ASP A 428 19.19 -23.70 -22.75
N SER A 429 19.97 -23.81 -23.82
CA SER A 429 20.54 -22.65 -24.54
C SER A 429 19.46 -21.82 -25.24
N ALA A 430 18.51 -22.49 -25.92
CA ALA A 430 17.37 -21.83 -26.56
C ALA A 430 16.45 -21.17 -25.51
N ALA A 431 16.12 -21.87 -24.42
CA ALA A 431 15.34 -21.34 -23.31
C ALA A 431 16.02 -20.14 -22.62
N LYS A 432 17.35 -20.16 -22.44
CA LYS A 432 18.12 -19.02 -21.92
C LYS A 432 18.07 -17.82 -22.88
N SER A 433 18.29 -18.01 -24.18
CA SER A 433 18.16 -16.91 -25.15
C SER A 433 16.74 -16.34 -25.22
N PHE A 434 15.72 -17.21 -25.15
CA PHE A 434 14.32 -16.81 -25.14
C PHE A 434 13.99 -16.00 -23.89
N LYS A 435 14.39 -16.44 -22.69
CA LYS A 435 14.21 -15.70 -21.42
C LYS A 435 14.74 -14.26 -21.48
N VAL A 436 15.91 -14.04 -22.09
CA VAL A 436 16.51 -12.70 -22.26
C VAL A 436 15.66 -11.85 -23.19
N LYS A 437 15.32 -12.35 -24.38
CA LYS A 437 14.50 -11.61 -25.36
C LYS A 437 13.09 -11.33 -24.83
N THR A 438 12.45 -12.32 -24.21
CA THR A 438 11.17 -12.19 -23.50
C THR A 438 11.20 -11.07 -22.47
N GLN A 439 12.28 -10.94 -21.69
CA GLN A 439 12.43 -9.84 -20.74
C GLN A 439 12.43 -8.47 -21.43
N SER A 440 13.13 -8.32 -22.57
CA SER A 440 13.09 -7.09 -23.37
C SER A 440 11.69 -6.80 -23.95
N ILE A 441 11.06 -7.79 -24.57
CA ILE A 441 9.71 -7.68 -25.16
C ILE A 441 8.68 -7.22 -24.11
N ILE A 442 8.69 -7.83 -22.91
CA ILE A 442 7.79 -7.46 -21.82
C ILE A 442 8.09 -6.05 -21.28
N GLN A 443 9.36 -5.67 -21.17
CA GLN A 443 9.75 -4.34 -20.70
C GLN A 443 9.36 -3.24 -21.70
N GLU A 444 9.53 -3.48 -22.99
CA GLU A 444 9.07 -2.59 -24.05
C GLU A 444 7.54 -2.49 -24.07
N TYR A 445 6.84 -3.61 -23.95
CA TYR A 445 5.38 -3.64 -23.81
C TYR A 445 4.88 -2.81 -22.62
N PHE A 446 5.53 -2.88 -21.44
CA PHE A 446 5.14 -2.04 -20.30
C PHE A 446 5.38 -0.53 -20.53
N LEU A 447 6.19 -0.14 -21.52
CA LEU A 447 6.39 1.25 -21.92
C LEU A 447 5.40 1.69 -23.02
N SER A 448 5.21 0.87 -24.07
CA SER A 448 4.38 1.18 -25.24
C SER A 448 2.90 0.86 -25.06
N GLY A 449 2.60 -0.29 -24.43
CA GLY A 449 1.29 -0.93 -24.42
C GLY A 449 0.92 -1.62 -25.74
N ASP A 450 1.86 -1.78 -26.68
CA ASP A 450 1.59 -2.38 -27.98
C ASP A 450 1.54 -3.91 -27.93
N ILE A 451 0.33 -4.46 -28.01
CA ILE A 451 0.06 -5.91 -28.00
C ILE A 451 0.42 -6.57 -29.35
N LEU A 452 0.32 -5.83 -30.46
CA LEU A 452 0.58 -6.36 -31.80
C LEU A 452 2.08 -6.60 -32.00
N GLU A 453 2.91 -5.69 -31.50
CA GLU A 453 4.37 -5.85 -31.53
C GLU A 453 4.81 -7.06 -30.68
N VAL A 454 4.20 -7.28 -29.51
CA VAL A 454 4.46 -8.47 -28.69
C VAL A 454 4.09 -9.75 -29.42
N ASN A 455 2.91 -9.79 -30.07
CA ASN A 455 2.51 -10.94 -30.89
C ASN A 455 3.52 -11.20 -32.02
N SER A 456 3.92 -10.18 -32.77
CA SER A 456 4.87 -10.36 -33.87
C SER A 456 6.26 -10.82 -33.38
N CYS A 457 6.74 -10.25 -32.27
CA CYS A 457 7.98 -10.70 -31.62
C CYS A 457 7.89 -12.17 -31.16
N LEU A 458 6.75 -12.59 -30.61
CA LEU A 458 6.54 -13.96 -30.16
C LEU A 458 6.40 -14.96 -31.30
N GLU A 459 5.74 -14.61 -32.40
CA GLU A 459 5.66 -15.45 -33.61
C GLU A 459 7.04 -15.67 -34.23
N GLN A 460 7.90 -14.65 -34.23
CA GLN A 460 9.27 -14.72 -34.73
C GLN A 460 10.17 -15.60 -33.84
N GLU A 461 10.11 -15.42 -32.52
CA GLU A 461 10.98 -16.12 -31.55
C GLU A 461 10.47 -17.52 -31.17
N ASN A 462 9.15 -17.74 -31.19
CA ASN A 462 8.50 -19.04 -30.92
C ASN A 462 7.83 -19.61 -32.17
N SER A 463 8.54 -19.62 -33.31
CA SER A 463 8.08 -20.12 -34.63
C SER A 463 7.61 -21.59 -34.69
N LYS A 464 7.54 -22.29 -33.55
CA LYS A 464 7.05 -23.67 -33.40
C LYS A 464 5.89 -23.80 -32.39
N ASN A 465 5.42 -22.70 -31.79
CA ASN A 465 4.44 -22.70 -30.68
C ASN A 465 4.78 -23.74 -29.60
N CYS A 466 6.01 -23.68 -29.09
CA CYS A 466 6.49 -24.59 -28.06
C CYS A 466 5.83 -24.25 -26.71
N ALA A 467 5.07 -25.21 -26.17
CA ALA A 467 4.37 -25.10 -24.89
C ALA A 467 5.28 -24.62 -23.74
N ALA A 468 6.52 -25.13 -23.68
CA ALA A 468 7.50 -24.74 -22.68
C ALA A 468 7.92 -23.27 -22.80
N LEU A 469 8.01 -22.72 -24.02
CA LEU A 469 8.34 -21.30 -24.22
C LEU A 469 7.16 -20.39 -23.86
N ASN A 470 5.93 -20.80 -24.18
CA ASN A 470 4.71 -20.10 -23.75
C ASN A 470 4.60 -20.07 -22.20
N ALA A 471 4.81 -21.20 -21.54
CA ALA A 471 4.85 -21.28 -20.07
C ALA A 471 5.94 -20.39 -19.45
N ILE A 472 7.15 -20.37 -20.04
CA ILE A 472 8.24 -19.46 -19.64
C ILE A 472 7.83 -18.00 -19.82
N PHE A 473 7.15 -17.64 -20.91
CA PHE A 473 6.67 -16.29 -21.16
C PHE A 473 5.63 -15.87 -20.10
N VAL A 474 4.62 -16.70 -19.84
CA VAL A 474 3.58 -16.44 -18.81
C VAL A 474 4.22 -16.23 -17.44
N LYS A 475 5.15 -17.12 -17.04
CA LYS A 475 5.91 -16.94 -15.80
C LYS A 475 6.65 -15.60 -15.78
N LYS A 476 7.44 -15.30 -16.82
CA LYS A 476 8.28 -14.09 -16.84
C LYS A 476 7.44 -12.80 -16.87
N LEU A 477 6.31 -12.80 -17.57
CA LEU A 477 5.35 -11.68 -17.63
C LEU A 477 4.79 -11.37 -16.24
N ILE A 478 4.24 -12.38 -15.56
CA ILE A 478 3.63 -12.19 -14.25
C ILE A 478 4.70 -11.86 -13.20
N THR A 479 5.87 -12.50 -13.21
CA THR A 479 6.99 -12.14 -12.30
C THR A 479 7.41 -10.68 -12.49
N LEU A 480 7.64 -10.22 -13.73
CA LEU A 480 8.04 -8.83 -13.99
C LEU A 480 6.94 -7.80 -13.68
N ALA A 481 5.67 -8.21 -13.66
CA ALA A 481 4.54 -7.37 -13.27
C ALA A 481 4.35 -7.29 -11.74
N MET A 482 4.58 -8.38 -11.01
CA MET A 482 4.49 -8.42 -9.54
C MET A 482 5.49 -7.47 -8.87
N ASP A 483 6.68 -7.29 -9.46
CA ASP A 483 7.71 -6.33 -9.01
C ASP A 483 7.42 -4.86 -9.41
N ARG A 484 6.21 -4.54 -9.89
CA ARG A 484 5.83 -3.23 -10.43
C ARG A 484 4.49 -2.72 -9.89
N LYS A 485 4.06 -1.54 -10.36
CA LYS A 485 2.80 -0.93 -9.93
C LYS A 485 1.63 -1.68 -10.56
N ASN A 486 0.43 -1.42 -10.04
CA ASN A 486 -0.76 -2.11 -10.53
C ASN A 486 -1.07 -1.81 -12.02
N ARG A 487 -0.54 -0.72 -12.60
CA ARG A 487 -0.61 -0.49 -14.05
C ARG A 487 0.00 -1.65 -14.83
N GLU A 488 1.23 -2.04 -14.50
CA GLU A 488 1.90 -3.14 -15.18
C GLU A 488 1.27 -4.51 -14.85
N LYS A 489 0.62 -4.64 -13.69
CA LYS A 489 -0.18 -5.84 -13.34
C LYS A 489 -1.47 -5.95 -14.17
N GLU A 490 -2.16 -4.85 -14.44
CA GLU A 490 -3.26 -4.82 -15.41
C GLU A 490 -2.76 -5.12 -16.82
N MET A 491 -1.69 -4.44 -17.27
CA MET A 491 -1.11 -4.68 -18.60
C MET A 491 -0.72 -6.15 -18.79
N ALA A 492 -0.13 -6.80 -17.79
CA ALA A 492 0.16 -8.23 -17.84
C ALA A 492 -1.10 -9.10 -17.92
N SER A 493 -2.18 -8.72 -17.25
CA SER A 493 -3.47 -9.43 -17.31
C SER A 493 -4.15 -9.29 -18.68
N VAL A 494 -4.16 -8.07 -19.24
CA VAL A 494 -4.69 -7.75 -20.58
C VAL A 494 -3.86 -8.42 -21.67
N LEU A 495 -2.53 -8.43 -21.54
CA LEU A 495 -1.67 -9.13 -22.50
C LEU A 495 -1.92 -10.63 -22.45
N LEU A 496 -1.99 -11.24 -21.26
CA LEU A 496 -2.21 -12.68 -21.11
C LEU A 496 -3.52 -13.14 -21.76
N SER A 497 -4.60 -12.36 -21.67
CA SER A 497 -5.86 -12.66 -22.37
C SER A 497 -5.82 -12.38 -23.87
N SER A 498 -5.03 -11.39 -24.31
CA SER A 498 -4.88 -11.03 -25.73
C SER A 498 -3.94 -11.92 -26.55
N LEU A 499 -3.04 -12.66 -25.89
CA LEU A 499 -2.11 -13.59 -26.54
C LEU A 499 -2.74 -14.94 -26.91
N CYS A 500 -3.93 -15.25 -26.39
CA CYS A 500 -4.72 -16.45 -26.71
C CYS A 500 -3.92 -17.78 -26.66
N PHE A 501 -2.98 -17.90 -25.72
CA PHE A 501 -2.20 -19.13 -25.54
C PHE A 501 -3.09 -20.33 -25.19
N PRO A 502 -2.70 -21.57 -25.57
CA PRO A 502 -3.36 -22.78 -25.10
C PRO A 502 -3.48 -22.80 -23.57
N ALA A 503 -4.64 -23.21 -23.05
CA ALA A 503 -4.88 -23.21 -21.61
C ALA A 503 -3.84 -24.04 -20.84
N ASP A 504 -3.41 -25.17 -21.38
CA ASP A 504 -2.39 -26.07 -20.80
C ASP A 504 -1.01 -25.38 -20.67
N ASP A 505 -0.66 -24.49 -21.60
CA ASP A 505 0.58 -23.69 -21.57
C ASP A 505 0.51 -22.63 -20.47
N VAL A 506 -0.65 -22.00 -20.32
CA VAL A 506 -0.92 -21.01 -19.25
C VAL A 506 -0.95 -21.69 -17.88
N VAL A 507 -1.58 -22.86 -17.78
CA VAL A 507 -1.54 -23.74 -16.59
C VAL A 507 -0.09 -24.06 -16.23
N SER A 508 0.71 -24.50 -17.20
CA SER A 508 2.15 -24.78 -17.00
C SER A 508 2.90 -23.55 -16.49
N GLY A 509 2.64 -22.36 -17.05
CA GLY A 509 3.21 -21.10 -16.56
C GLY A 509 2.81 -20.76 -15.12
N PHE A 510 1.55 -20.98 -14.73
CA PHE A 510 1.09 -20.80 -13.36
C PHE A 510 1.62 -21.86 -12.39
N VAL A 511 1.78 -23.13 -12.82
CA VAL A 511 2.47 -24.16 -12.03
C VAL A 511 3.90 -23.69 -11.73
N MET A 512 4.66 -23.28 -12.74
CA MET A 512 6.02 -22.79 -12.54
C MET A 512 6.09 -21.54 -11.64
N LEU A 513 5.05 -20.70 -11.59
CA LEU A 513 4.94 -19.57 -10.65
C LEU A 513 4.67 -20.06 -9.22
N ILE A 514 3.73 -20.98 -9.04
CA ILE A 514 3.33 -21.59 -7.76
C ILE A 514 4.49 -22.36 -7.12
N GLU A 515 5.25 -23.13 -7.89
CA GLU A 515 6.46 -23.84 -7.42
C GLU A 515 7.52 -22.88 -6.86
N SER A 516 7.71 -21.73 -7.51
CA SER A 516 8.65 -20.69 -7.05
C SER A 516 8.03 -19.63 -6.15
N ALA A 517 6.78 -19.80 -5.70
CA ALA A 517 6.08 -18.80 -4.89
C ALA A 517 6.67 -18.69 -3.47
N ASP A 518 7.15 -19.79 -2.90
CA ASP A 518 7.84 -19.79 -1.59
C ASP A 518 9.14 -18.96 -1.65
N ASP A 519 9.94 -19.06 -2.73
CA ASP A 519 11.14 -18.26 -2.94
C ASP A 519 10.81 -16.79 -3.30
N THR A 520 9.80 -16.58 -4.14
CA THR A 520 9.36 -15.23 -4.55
C THR A 520 8.83 -14.44 -3.35
N ALA A 521 8.15 -15.10 -2.40
CA ALA A 521 7.65 -14.46 -1.17
C ALA A 521 8.75 -13.88 -0.28
N LEU A 522 9.97 -14.39 -0.38
CA LEU A 522 11.12 -13.84 0.33
C LEU A 522 11.59 -12.50 -0.27
N ASP A 523 11.26 -12.19 -1.53
CA ASP A 523 11.57 -10.92 -2.22
C ASP A 523 10.34 -9.99 -2.33
N ASN A 524 9.12 -10.52 -2.43
CA ASN A 524 7.85 -9.78 -2.41
C ASN A 524 6.85 -10.44 -1.43
N PRO A 525 6.58 -9.85 -0.24
CA PRO A 525 5.67 -10.44 0.74
C PRO A 525 4.20 -10.45 0.29
N VAL A 526 3.84 -9.66 -0.73
CA VAL A 526 2.49 -9.55 -1.31
C VAL A 526 2.27 -10.55 -2.46
N VAL A 527 3.24 -11.44 -2.73
CA VAL A 527 3.13 -12.44 -3.81
C VAL A 527 1.92 -13.36 -3.62
N VAL A 528 1.46 -13.59 -2.39
CA VAL A 528 0.32 -14.48 -2.13
C VAL A 528 -0.96 -13.87 -2.67
N GLU A 529 -1.18 -12.59 -2.35
CA GLU A 529 -2.29 -11.77 -2.79
C GLU A 529 -2.20 -11.48 -4.29
N ASP A 530 -1.02 -11.08 -4.77
CA ASP A 530 -0.79 -10.75 -6.19
C ASP A 530 -1.01 -11.96 -7.10
N LEU A 531 -0.37 -13.10 -6.79
CA LEU A 531 -0.48 -14.31 -7.61
C LEU A 531 -1.90 -14.91 -7.54
N ALA A 532 -2.57 -14.82 -6.38
CA ALA A 532 -3.98 -15.21 -6.25
C ALA A 532 -4.89 -14.30 -7.07
N MET A 533 -4.57 -13.00 -7.15
CA MET A 533 -5.30 -12.06 -7.99
C MET A 533 -5.05 -12.33 -9.49
N PHE A 534 -3.82 -12.61 -9.92
CA PHE A 534 -3.54 -13.01 -11.30
C PHE A 534 -4.26 -14.31 -11.70
N LEU A 535 -4.25 -15.34 -10.83
CA LEU A 535 -5.00 -16.58 -11.05
C LEU A 535 -6.50 -16.33 -11.16
N ALA A 536 -7.07 -15.55 -10.24
CA ALA A 536 -8.48 -15.20 -10.27
C ALA A 536 -8.84 -14.36 -11.51
N ARG A 537 -7.95 -13.43 -11.92
CA ARG A 537 -8.10 -12.58 -13.11
C ARG A 537 -8.06 -13.42 -14.39
N ALA A 538 -7.13 -14.36 -14.52
CA ALA A 538 -7.04 -15.29 -15.64
C ALA A 538 -8.28 -16.20 -15.77
N VAL A 539 -8.92 -16.57 -14.65
CA VAL A 539 -10.21 -17.30 -14.68
C VAL A 539 -11.37 -16.40 -15.10
N VAL A 540 -11.36 -15.12 -14.71
CA VAL A 540 -12.40 -14.14 -15.08
C VAL A 540 -12.26 -13.61 -16.51
N ASP A 541 -11.05 -13.59 -17.06
CA ASP A 541 -10.76 -13.33 -18.49
C ASP A 541 -10.92 -14.58 -19.38
N GLU A 542 -11.43 -15.70 -18.83
CA GLU A 542 -11.65 -16.98 -19.54
C GLU A 542 -10.38 -17.63 -20.14
N VAL A 543 -9.18 -17.14 -19.77
CA VAL A 543 -7.88 -17.76 -20.11
C VAL A 543 -7.70 -19.11 -19.40
N LEU A 544 -8.27 -19.25 -18.20
CA LEU A 544 -8.29 -20.49 -17.44
C LEU A 544 -9.72 -20.89 -17.08
N ALA A 545 -10.08 -22.14 -17.36
CA ALA A 545 -11.31 -22.72 -16.82
C ALA A 545 -11.17 -22.98 -15.30
N PRO A 546 -12.25 -22.87 -14.49
CA PRO A 546 -12.19 -23.12 -13.04
C PRO A 546 -11.62 -24.48 -12.64
N GLN A 547 -11.75 -25.50 -13.51
CA GLN A 547 -11.20 -26.85 -13.30
C GLN A 547 -9.66 -26.86 -13.28
N HIS A 548 -9.00 -25.96 -14.00
CA HIS A 548 -7.53 -25.88 -14.05
C HIS A 548 -6.91 -25.45 -12.71
N LEU A 549 -7.70 -24.82 -11.82
CA LEU A 549 -7.25 -24.50 -10.46
C LEU A 549 -6.96 -25.74 -9.61
N GLU A 550 -7.60 -26.88 -9.90
CA GLU A 550 -7.32 -28.14 -9.20
C GLU A 550 -6.05 -28.81 -9.73
N GLU A 551 -5.76 -28.66 -11.03
CA GLU A 551 -4.52 -29.14 -11.65
C GLU A 551 -3.29 -28.35 -11.17
N ILE A 552 -3.38 -27.02 -11.17
CA ILE A 552 -2.36 -26.13 -10.58
C ILE A 552 -2.17 -26.45 -9.09
N GLY A 553 -3.25 -26.83 -8.39
CA GLY A 553 -3.19 -27.22 -6.97
C GLY A 553 -2.59 -28.58 -6.68
N ALA A 554 -2.73 -29.55 -7.58
CA ALA A 554 -2.17 -30.88 -7.43
C ALA A 554 -0.63 -30.88 -7.33
N GLN A 555 0.04 -29.84 -7.86
CA GLN A 555 1.49 -29.68 -7.82
C GLN A 555 2.00 -28.82 -6.65
N SER A 556 1.12 -28.31 -5.78
CA SER A 556 1.54 -27.49 -4.63
C SER A 556 2.26 -28.34 -3.54
N LEU A 557 3.37 -27.82 -3.01
CA LEU A 557 4.25 -28.51 -2.04
C LEU A 557 3.63 -28.64 -0.63
N GLY A 558 2.56 -29.42 -0.52
CA GLY A 558 1.95 -29.82 0.74
C GLY A 558 1.05 -28.77 1.40
N PRO A 559 0.29 -29.16 2.45
CA PRO A 559 -0.85 -28.44 3.02
C PRO A 559 -0.47 -27.24 3.92
N GLY A 560 0.52 -26.44 3.49
CA GLY A 560 0.97 -25.23 4.18
C GLY A 560 1.92 -24.34 3.38
N SER A 561 2.33 -24.76 2.17
CA SER A 561 3.11 -23.98 1.20
C SER A 561 2.40 -22.66 0.83
N ILE A 562 3.15 -21.66 0.37
CA ILE A 562 2.56 -20.43 -0.16
C ILE A 562 1.68 -20.73 -1.38
N GLY A 563 2.05 -21.69 -2.23
CA GLY A 563 1.21 -22.17 -3.33
C GLY A 563 -0.20 -22.60 -2.89
N SER A 564 -0.29 -23.36 -1.78
CA SER A 564 -1.59 -23.77 -1.20
C SER A 564 -2.43 -22.57 -0.73
N LYS A 565 -1.80 -21.52 -0.18
CA LYS A 565 -2.46 -20.29 0.27
C LYS A 565 -2.94 -19.44 -0.90
N VAL A 566 -2.13 -19.31 -1.95
CA VAL A 566 -2.50 -18.63 -3.21
C VAL A 566 -3.78 -19.24 -3.78
N LEU A 567 -3.87 -20.56 -3.84
CA LEU A 567 -5.05 -21.25 -4.35
C LEU A 567 -6.27 -21.15 -3.43
N GLN A 568 -6.08 -21.24 -2.10
CA GLN A 568 -7.15 -20.99 -1.13
C GLN A 568 -7.71 -19.58 -1.27
N MET A 569 -6.84 -18.57 -1.42
CA MET A 569 -7.23 -17.18 -1.63
C MET A 569 -7.92 -16.98 -2.98
N THR A 570 -7.39 -17.55 -4.07
CA THR A 570 -8.01 -17.55 -5.41
C THR A 570 -9.43 -18.11 -5.35
N LYS A 571 -9.63 -19.28 -4.73
CA LYS A 571 -10.94 -19.90 -4.56
C LYS A 571 -11.88 -19.09 -3.66
N SER A 572 -11.36 -18.31 -2.71
CA SER A 572 -12.14 -17.37 -1.89
C SER A 572 -12.58 -16.15 -2.71
N LEU A 573 -11.66 -15.53 -3.46
CA LEU A 573 -11.91 -14.39 -4.34
C LEU A 573 -12.99 -14.70 -5.38
N LEU A 574 -12.90 -15.83 -6.06
CA LEU A 574 -13.86 -16.27 -7.08
C LEU A 574 -15.24 -16.62 -6.52
N LYS A 575 -15.34 -17.00 -5.23
CA LYS A 575 -16.62 -17.32 -4.55
C LYS A 575 -17.33 -16.08 -4.00
N ALA A 576 -16.69 -14.91 -3.97
CA ALA A 576 -17.29 -13.70 -3.44
C ALA A 576 -18.46 -13.18 -4.31
N ARG A 577 -19.43 -12.50 -3.69
CA ARG A 577 -20.50 -11.81 -4.44
C ARG A 577 -19.87 -10.75 -5.36
N LEU A 578 -20.30 -10.71 -6.61
CA LEU A 578 -19.72 -9.86 -7.67
C LEU A 578 -18.20 -10.08 -7.90
N ALA A 579 -17.69 -11.29 -7.64
CA ALA A 579 -16.28 -11.65 -7.83
C ALA A 579 -15.72 -11.17 -9.17
N GLY A 580 -16.38 -11.51 -10.30
CA GLY A 580 -15.94 -11.12 -11.63
C GLY A 580 -15.73 -9.61 -11.79
N GLU A 581 -16.63 -8.76 -11.28
CA GLU A 581 -16.51 -7.30 -11.40
C GLU A 581 -15.42 -6.71 -10.50
N ARG A 582 -15.23 -7.29 -9.31
CA ARG A 582 -14.17 -6.90 -8.38
C ARG A 582 -12.80 -7.32 -8.90
N ILE A 583 -12.71 -8.50 -9.50
CA ILE A 583 -11.51 -9.07 -10.09
C ILE A 583 -11.14 -8.32 -11.38
N LEU A 584 -12.11 -7.96 -12.24
CA LEU A 584 -11.92 -7.08 -13.41
C LEU A 584 -11.36 -5.68 -13.05
N ARG A 585 -11.39 -5.29 -11.77
CA ARG A 585 -10.90 -4.01 -11.27
C ARG A 585 -9.79 -4.17 -10.22
N CYS A 586 -9.24 -5.37 -10.02
CA CYS A 586 -8.35 -5.66 -8.88
C CYS A 586 -7.06 -4.83 -8.89
N TRP A 587 -6.59 -4.46 -10.07
CA TRP A 587 -5.41 -3.63 -10.25
C TRP A 587 -5.71 -2.12 -10.28
N GLY A 588 -6.99 -1.72 -10.28
CA GLY A 588 -7.39 -0.30 -10.28
C GLY A 588 -6.96 0.50 -11.53
N GLY A 589 -6.41 -0.17 -12.55
CA GLY A 589 -6.02 0.44 -13.82
C GLY A 589 -7.09 0.19 -14.87
N GLY A 590 -7.71 1.27 -15.37
CA GLY A 590 -8.41 1.19 -16.65
C GLY A 590 -7.40 1.32 -17.79
N GLY A 591 -7.41 0.38 -18.74
CA GLY A 591 -6.40 0.33 -19.80
C GLY A 591 -6.46 1.50 -20.79
N SER A 592 -5.39 2.30 -20.86
CA SER A 592 -4.93 3.02 -22.05
C SER A 592 -3.51 3.58 -21.82
N SER A 593 -2.69 3.72 -22.87
CA SER A 593 -1.26 4.10 -22.78
C SER A 593 -1.00 5.60 -22.53
N ARG A 594 -1.82 6.27 -21.69
CA ARG A 594 -1.60 7.67 -21.26
C ARG A 594 -1.72 7.83 -19.74
N PRO A 595 -0.98 8.76 -19.12
CA PRO A 595 -0.92 8.88 -17.67
C PRO A 595 -2.19 9.53 -17.09
N GLY A 596 -2.76 8.86 -16.08
CA GLY A 596 -3.56 9.50 -15.01
C GLY A 596 -4.90 10.11 -15.43
N TRP A 597 -5.89 9.27 -15.69
CA TRP A 597 -7.30 9.68 -15.68
C TRP A 597 -7.97 9.24 -14.38
N ALA A 598 -8.65 10.17 -13.71
CA ALA A 598 -9.63 9.83 -12.70
C ALA A 598 -10.90 9.26 -13.36
N PHE A 599 -11.70 8.52 -12.58
CA PHE A 599 -12.97 7.93 -13.05
C PHE A 599 -13.95 8.99 -13.59
N GLU A 600 -13.91 10.19 -13.00
CA GLU A 600 -14.68 11.36 -13.41
C GLU A 600 -14.22 11.90 -14.79
N ASP A 601 -12.93 11.95 -15.08
CA ASP A 601 -12.41 12.41 -16.38
C ASP A 601 -12.94 11.53 -17.54
N VAL A 602 -13.06 10.21 -17.31
CA VAL A 602 -13.60 9.27 -18.29
C VAL A 602 -15.11 9.47 -18.47
N LYS A 603 -15.86 9.70 -17.39
CA LYS A 603 -17.30 10.03 -17.49
C LYS A 603 -17.52 11.32 -18.26
N ASP A 604 -16.66 12.32 -18.09
CA ASP A 604 -16.72 13.60 -18.80
C ASP A 604 -16.38 13.43 -20.28
N MET A 605 -15.38 12.58 -20.61
CA MET A 605 -15.04 12.26 -21.99
C MET A 605 -16.17 11.49 -22.69
N ILE A 606 -16.81 10.53 -22.01
CA ILE A 606 -18.01 9.84 -22.51
C ILE A 606 -19.18 10.82 -22.67
N GLY A 607 -19.34 11.77 -21.73
CA GLY A 607 -20.34 12.84 -21.85
C GLY A 607 -20.16 13.65 -23.13
N LYS A 608 -18.96 14.20 -23.34
CA LYS A 608 -18.60 14.99 -24.53
C LYS A 608 -18.79 14.22 -25.83
N LEU A 609 -18.39 12.94 -25.87
CA LEU A 609 -18.59 12.06 -27.03
C LEU A 609 -20.07 11.92 -27.40
N LEU A 610 -20.93 11.69 -26.40
CA LEU A 610 -22.37 11.54 -26.61
C LEU A 610 -23.03 12.88 -26.99
N GLU A 611 -22.60 13.99 -26.38
CA GLU A 611 -23.05 15.35 -26.71
C GLU A 611 -22.67 15.77 -28.14
N GLU A 612 -21.46 15.44 -28.60
CA GLU A 612 -20.98 15.72 -29.97
C GLU A 612 -21.79 14.94 -31.01
N TYR A 613 -22.01 13.65 -30.77
CA TYR A 613 -22.82 12.81 -31.65
C TYR A 613 -24.32 13.21 -31.64
N GLU A 614 -24.85 13.60 -30.48
CA GLU A 614 -26.17 14.22 -30.35
C GLU A 614 -26.28 15.52 -31.17
N SER A 615 -25.25 16.37 -31.11
CA SER A 615 -25.19 17.67 -31.79
C SER A 615 -25.03 17.58 -33.31
N GLY A 616 -24.86 16.38 -33.86
CA GLY A 616 -24.82 16.12 -35.31
C GLY A 616 -23.67 15.25 -35.79
N GLY A 617 -22.77 14.81 -34.91
CA GLY A 617 -21.61 13.98 -35.25
C GLY A 617 -21.95 12.67 -35.97
N GLU A 618 -20.94 12.11 -36.66
CA GLU A 618 -21.08 10.84 -37.40
C GLU A 618 -21.00 9.62 -36.48
N ILE A 619 -21.80 8.59 -36.79
CA ILE A 619 -21.83 7.34 -36.01
C ILE A 619 -20.48 6.58 -36.06
N ARG A 620 -19.76 6.66 -37.19
CA ARG A 620 -18.42 6.09 -37.33
C ARG A 620 -17.38 6.81 -36.49
N GLU A 621 -17.52 8.12 -36.31
CA GLU A 621 -16.66 8.92 -35.44
C GLU A 621 -16.88 8.52 -33.98
N ALA A 622 -18.14 8.51 -33.52
CA ALA A 622 -18.50 8.10 -32.16
C ALA A 622 -18.02 6.67 -31.84
N CYS A 623 -18.23 5.71 -32.75
CA CYS A 623 -17.70 4.36 -32.62
C CYS A 623 -16.16 4.29 -32.63
N ARG A 624 -15.47 5.18 -33.34
CA ARG A 624 -14.00 5.26 -33.31
C ARG A 624 -13.51 5.84 -31.99
N CYS A 625 -14.06 6.97 -31.54
CA CYS A 625 -13.74 7.55 -30.24
C CYS A 625 -14.00 6.58 -29.09
N MET A 626 -15.11 5.81 -29.13
CA MET A 626 -15.36 4.74 -28.15
C MET A 626 -14.30 3.63 -28.17
N LYS A 627 -13.78 3.24 -29.34
CA LYS A 627 -12.66 2.29 -29.44
C LYS A 627 -11.36 2.90 -28.90
N GLU A 628 -11.09 4.16 -29.21
CA GLU A 628 -9.92 4.92 -28.78
C GLU A 628 -9.91 5.19 -27.25
N LEU A 629 -11.07 5.16 -26.57
CA LEU A 629 -11.13 5.17 -25.10
C LEU A 629 -10.40 3.96 -24.49
N GLY A 630 -10.40 2.80 -25.17
CA GLY A 630 -9.70 1.59 -24.69
C GLY A 630 -10.36 0.87 -23.50
N MET A 631 -11.60 1.24 -23.13
CA MET A 631 -12.26 0.77 -21.89
C MET A 631 -13.52 -0.09 -22.15
N PRO A 632 -13.41 -1.26 -22.81
CA PRO A 632 -14.58 -2.09 -23.16
C PRO A 632 -15.38 -2.58 -21.95
N PHE A 633 -14.73 -2.71 -20.79
CA PHE A 633 -15.37 -3.08 -19.51
C PHE A 633 -16.19 -1.94 -18.89
N PHE A 634 -16.03 -0.69 -19.35
CA PHE A 634 -16.73 0.51 -18.88
C PHE A 634 -17.80 1.02 -19.85
N HIS A 635 -18.01 0.34 -20.98
CA HIS A 635 -19.03 0.70 -21.97
C HIS A 635 -20.46 0.75 -21.41
N HIS A 636 -20.74 0.11 -20.27
CA HIS A 636 -21.97 0.28 -19.51
C HIS A 636 -22.26 1.73 -19.08
N GLU A 637 -21.24 2.59 -18.96
CA GLU A 637 -21.42 4.03 -18.69
C GLU A 637 -21.88 4.78 -19.95
N VAL A 638 -21.38 4.37 -21.13
CA VAL A 638 -21.87 4.86 -22.42
C VAL A 638 -23.34 4.47 -22.57
N VAL A 639 -23.70 3.21 -22.29
CA VAL A 639 -25.09 2.74 -22.28
C VAL A 639 -25.94 3.52 -21.27
N LYS A 640 -25.46 3.70 -20.03
CA LYS A 640 -26.18 4.46 -18.99
C LYS A 640 -26.46 5.89 -19.46
N LYS A 641 -25.42 6.65 -19.81
CA LYS A 641 -25.54 8.06 -20.20
C LYS A 641 -26.40 8.21 -21.46
N ALA A 642 -26.15 7.41 -22.50
CA ALA A 642 -26.93 7.47 -23.73
C ALA A 642 -28.42 7.17 -23.49
N LEU A 643 -28.76 6.19 -22.64
CA LEU A 643 -30.15 5.85 -22.32
C LEU A 643 -30.82 6.91 -21.44
N VAL A 644 -30.12 7.48 -20.44
CA VAL A 644 -30.61 8.61 -19.65
C VAL A 644 -30.91 9.81 -20.54
N THR A 645 -29.96 10.24 -21.38
CA THR A 645 -30.16 11.35 -22.32
C THR A 645 -31.26 11.05 -23.35
N THR A 646 -31.43 9.79 -23.76
CA THR A 646 -32.56 9.37 -24.61
C THR A 646 -33.90 9.59 -23.92
N ILE A 647 -34.02 9.28 -22.61
CA ILE A 647 -35.25 9.48 -21.82
C ILE A 647 -35.49 10.97 -21.52
N GLU A 648 -34.45 11.72 -21.15
CA GLU A 648 -34.53 13.16 -20.85
C GLU A 648 -34.94 13.99 -22.07
N LYS A 649 -34.26 13.77 -23.21
CA LYS A 649 -34.38 14.62 -24.41
C LYS A 649 -35.24 14.01 -25.50
N LYS A 650 -35.77 12.78 -25.31
CA LYS A 650 -36.50 11.98 -26.31
C LYS A 650 -35.72 11.80 -27.63
N ASN A 651 -34.41 11.66 -27.52
CA ASN A 651 -33.49 11.65 -28.66
C ASN A 651 -33.16 10.23 -29.15
N GLU A 652 -33.86 9.79 -30.20
CA GLU A 652 -33.63 8.48 -30.85
C GLU A 652 -32.25 8.34 -31.55
N ARG A 653 -31.46 9.41 -31.75
CA ARG A 653 -30.11 9.28 -32.34
C ARG A 653 -29.19 8.42 -31.46
N LEU A 654 -29.24 8.63 -30.15
CA LEU A 654 -28.41 7.91 -29.17
C LEU A 654 -28.82 6.43 -29.09
N TRP A 655 -30.11 6.13 -29.22
CA TRP A 655 -30.59 4.76 -29.42
C TRP A 655 -30.00 4.12 -30.68
N GLY A 656 -29.90 4.87 -31.78
CA GLY A 656 -29.22 4.45 -33.01
C GLY A 656 -27.72 4.15 -32.82
N LEU A 657 -27.01 4.95 -32.03
CA LEU A 657 -25.60 4.70 -31.67
C LEU A 657 -25.47 3.40 -30.85
N LEU A 658 -26.30 3.21 -29.82
CA LEU A 658 -26.29 1.97 -29.03
C LEU A 658 -26.57 0.73 -29.90
N LYS A 659 -27.44 0.86 -30.90
CA LYS A 659 -27.71 -0.20 -31.88
C LYS A 659 -26.46 -0.55 -32.70
N GLU A 660 -25.85 0.42 -33.38
CA GLU A 660 -24.66 0.20 -34.20
C GLU A 660 -23.49 -0.34 -33.36
N CYS A 661 -23.31 0.19 -32.15
CA CYS A 661 -22.30 -0.28 -31.20
C CYS A 661 -22.53 -1.72 -30.74
N PHE A 662 -23.78 -2.18 -30.61
CA PHE A 662 -24.08 -3.57 -30.29
C PHE A 662 -23.91 -4.50 -31.52
N GLU A 663 -24.46 -4.11 -32.67
CA GLU A 663 -24.39 -4.89 -33.92
C GLU A 663 -22.95 -5.02 -34.45
N SER A 664 -22.09 -4.04 -34.20
CA SER A 664 -20.65 -4.08 -34.50
C SER A 664 -19.80 -4.78 -33.43
N GLY A 665 -20.41 -5.31 -32.36
CA GLY A 665 -19.73 -5.99 -31.25
C GLY A 665 -18.91 -5.07 -30.33
N LEU A 666 -19.00 -3.75 -30.50
CA LEU A 666 -18.28 -2.77 -29.69
C LEU A 666 -18.81 -2.66 -28.25
N ILE A 667 -20.12 -2.85 -28.04
CA ILE A 667 -20.72 -3.03 -26.73
C ILE A 667 -21.25 -4.46 -26.64
N THR A 668 -20.73 -5.24 -25.68
CA THR A 668 -21.19 -6.62 -25.45
C THR A 668 -22.53 -6.66 -24.72
N MET A 669 -23.27 -7.76 -24.85
CA MET A 669 -24.53 -8.00 -24.13
C MET A 669 -24.40 -7.77 -22.61
N ASN A 670 -23.28 -8.17 -22.02
CA ASN A 670 -22.99 -7.94 -20.60
C ASN A 670 -22.91 -6.44 -20.26
N GLN A 671 -22.31 -5.62 -21.13
CA GLN A 671 -22.23 -4.16 -20.95
C GLN A 671 -23.60 -3.49 -21.17
N MET A 672 -24.44 -4.02 -22.07
CA MET A 672 -25.83 -3.58 -22.22
C MET A 672 -26.65 -3.85 -20.96
N VAL A 673 -26.64 -5.09 -20.45
CA VAL A 673 -27.37 -5.47 -19.21
C VAL A 673 -26.96 -4.59 -18.03
N LYS A 674 -25.66 -4.35 -17.82
CA LYS A 674 -25.15 -3.47 -16.76
C LYS A 674 -25.57 -2.01 -16.95
N GLY A 675 -25.56 -1.51 -18.18
CA GLY A 675 -26.00 -0.15 -18.49
C GLY A 675 -27.47 0.08 -18.17
N PHE A 676 -28.34 -0.82 -18.64
CA PHE A 676 -29.77 -0.78 -18.33
C PHE A 676 -30.05 -0.96 -16.82
N GLY A 677 -29.34 -1.86 -16.15
CA GLY A 677 -29.43 -2.03 -14.68
C GLY A 677 -29.09 -0.75 -13.92
N ARG A 678 -28.02 -0.04 -14.30
CA ARG A 678 -27.61 1.21 -13.66
C ARG A 678 -28.49 2.43 -13.98
N VAL A 679 -29.34 2.35 -15.01
CA VAL A 679 -30.44 3.31 -15.20
C VAL A 679 -31.62 2.93 -14.32
N ALA A 680 -31.97 1.64 -14.23
CA ALA A 680 -33.04 1.14 -13.36
C ALA A 680 -32.80 1.53 -11.88
N GLU A 681 -31.57 1.44 -11.40
CA GLU A 681 -31.14 1.86 -10.05
C GLU A 681 -31.32 3.36 -9.79
N SER A 682 -31.25 4.22 -10.82
CA SER A 682 -31.42 5.68 -10.70
C SER A 682 -32.72 6.19 -11.32
N LEU A 683 -33.75 5.34 -11.45
CA LEU A 683 -35.05 5.73 -12.02
C LEU A 683 -35.87 6.63 -11.10
N ASP A 684 -35.72 6.51 -9.79
CA ASP A 684 -36.44 7.36 -8.84
C ASP A 684 -35.91 8.81 -8.89
N ASP A 685 -34.58 8.98 -8.95
CA ASP A 685 -33.94 10.27 -9.16
C ASP A 685 -34.30 10.86 -10.54
N LEU A 686 -34.19 10.06 -11.61
CA LEU A 686 -34.55 10.50 -12.97
C LEU A 686 -36.03 10.87 -13.10
N ALA A 687 -36.91 10.29 -12.28
CA ALA A 687 -38.33 10.64 -12.24
C ALA A 687 -38.62 12.00 -11.56
N LEU A 688 -37.65 12.58 -10.83
CA LEU A 688 -37.76 13.94 -10.30
C LEU A 688 -37.65 14.98 -11.41
N ASP A 689 -36.74 14.76 -12.37
CA ASP A 689 -36.51 15.65 -13.52
C ASP A 689 -37.45 15.33 -14.69
N VAL A 690 -37.81 14.05 -14.89
CA VAL A 690 -38.65 13.57 -15.99
C VAL A 690 -39.81 12.72 -15.44
N PRO A 691 -41.01 13.30 -15.21
CA PRO A 691 -42.12 12.61 -14.53
C PRO A 691 -42.61 11.29 -15.16
N ASP A 692 -42.25 11.05 -16.43
CA ASP A 692 -42.63 9.86 -17.21
C ASP A 692 -41.45 8.89 -17.44
N ALA A 693 -40.29 9.12 -16.78
CA ALA A 693 -39.06 8.34 -16.95
C ALA A 693 -39.27 6.83 -16.78
N LYS A 694 -40.07 6.41 -15.79
CA LYS A 694 -40.34 5.00 -15.50
C LYS A 694 -41.08 4.30 -16.64
N ASN A 695 -42.03 4.97 -17.29
CA ASN A 695 -42.77 4.41 -18.43
C ASN A 695 -41.91 4.38 -19.69
N GLN A 696 -41.14 5.43 -19.94
CA GLN A 696 -40.22 5.50 -21.08
C GLN A 696 -39.10 4.46 -20.96
N PHE A 697 -38.50 4.30 -19.78
CA PHE A 697 -37.54 3.23 -19.52
C PHE A 697 -38.14 1.85 -19.75
N ALA A 698 -39.36 1.57 -19.27
CA ALA A 698 -40.04 0.30 -19.54
C ALA A 698 -40.26 0.05 -21.04
N CYS A 699 -40.59 1.09 -21.82
CA CYS A 699 -40.69 0.99 -23.27
C CYS A 699 -39.35 0.66 -23.94
N TYR A 700 -38.28 1.37 -23.57
CA TYR A 700 -36.93 1.11 -24.07
C TYR A 700 -36.37 -0.25 -23.62
N PHE A 701 -36.74 -0.73 -22.43
CA PHE A 701 -36.35 -2.03 -21.89
C PHE A 701 -36.95 -3.19 -22.69
N GLU A 702 -38.25 -3.14 -22.97
CA GLU A 702 -38.91 -4.14 -23.83
C GLU A 702 -38.43 -4.05 -25.29
N ARG A 703 -38.13 -2.85 -25.79
CA ARG A 703 -37.48 -2.66 -27.11
C ARG A 703 -36.07 -3.25 -27.15
N ALA A 704 -35.31 -3.18 -26.05
CA ALA A 704 -33.98 -3.77 -25.94
C ALA A 704 -34.03 -5.31 -25.93
N LYS A 705 -35.03 -5.91 -25.24
CA LYS A 705 -35.31 -7.36 -25.34
C LYS A 705 -35.67 -7.78 -26.77
N ALA A 706 -36.55 -7.03 -27.43
CA ALA A 706 -36.94 -7.30 -28.82
C ALA A 706 -35.76 -7.23 -29.81
N ASN A 707 -34.74 -6.41 -29.53
CA ASN A 707 -33.50 -6.33 -30.31
C ASN A 707 -32.41 -7.34 -29.85
N GLY A 708 -32.68 -8.21 -28.87
CA GLY A 708 -31.72 -9.19 -28.36
C GLY A 708 -30.59 -8.61 -27.50
N TRP A 709 -30.71 -7.36 -27.02
CA TRP A 709 -29.68 -6.70 -26.20
C TRP A 709 -29.70 -7.16 -24.73
N LEU A 710 -30.86 -7.65 -24.29
CA LEU A 710 -31.13 -8.11 -22.93
C LEU A 710 -31.74 -9.52 -23.00
N ASP A 711 -31.39 -10.38 -22.05
CA ASP A 711 -31.99 -11.71 -21.95
C ASP A 711 -33.44 -11.62 -21.41
N ASN A 712 -34.29 -12.55 -21.84
CA ASN A 712 -35.68 -12.67 -21.40
C ASN A 712 -35.81 -12.96 -19.90
N SER A 713 -34.76 -13.51 -19.27
CA SER A 713 -34.67 -13.72 -17.83
C SER A 713 -34.53 -12.42 -17.01
N PHE A 714 -34.11 -11.31 -17.63
CA PHE A 714 -33.87 -10.05 -16.95
C PHE A 714 -35.20 -9.33 -16.65
N CYS A 715 -35.50 -9.15 -15.36
CA CYS A 715 -36.81 -8.70 -14.89
C CYS A 715 -36.71 -7.38 -14.10
N PHE A 716 -37.51 -6.40 -14.50
CA PHE A 716 -37.66 -5.11 -13.80
C PHE A 716 -38.88 -5.18 -12.87
N SER A 717 -38.66 -5.02 -11.56
CA SER A 717 -39.72 -5.12 -10.56
C SER A 717 -40.59 -3.85 -10.52
N LYS A 718 -41.79 -3.92 -11.12
CA LYS A 718 -42.86 -2.95 -10.84
C LYS A 718 -43.24 -3.00 -9.35
N GLN A 719 -42.84 -1.98 -8.58
CA GLN A 719 -43.52 -1.63 -7.34
C GLN A 719 -44.53 -0.51 -7.62
N GLU A 720 -45.76 -0.91 -7.92
CA GLU A 720 -46.91 0.00 -7.88
C GLU A 720 -47.37 0.13 -6.42
N HIS A 721 -47.07 1.28 -5.79
CA HIS A 721 -47.74 1.65 -4.55
C HIS A 721 -49.20 2.00 -4.88
N ALA A 722 -50.10 1.05 -4.64
CA ALA A 722 -51.53 1.34 -4.65
C ALA A 722 -51.85 2.31 -3.51
N THR A 723 -52.35 3.50 -3.86
CA THR A 723 -52.89 4.46 -2.90
C THR A 723 -54.19 3.91 -2.31
N GLU A 724 -54.17 3.49 -1.04
CA GLU A 724 -55.42 3.30 -0.29
C GLU A 724 -56.04 4.68 0.01
N ASN A 725 -57.15 4.97 -0.67
CA ASN A 725 -57.99 6.13 -0.39
C ASN A 725 -58.71 5.94 0.95
N GLY A 726 -58.22 6.59 2.01
CA GLY A 726 -58.96 6.72 3.26
C GLY A 726 -60.07 7.78 3.16
N THR A 727 -61.28 7.38 2.77
CA THR A 727 -62.48 8.21 2.89
C THR A 727 -63.43 7.68 3.97
N HIS A 728 -63.69 8.55 4.96
CA HIS A 728 -64.71 8.49 6.03
C HIS A 728 -64.56 7.44 7.15
#